data_AF-A0A3N1AUI5-F1
#
_entry.id   AF-A0A3N1AUI5-F1
#
_cell.length_a   1.000
_cell.length_b   1.000
_cell.length_c   1.000
_cell.angle_alpha   90.00
_cell.angle_beta   90.00
_cell.angle_gamma   90.00
#
_symmetry.space_group_name_H-M   'P 1'
#
loop_
_entity.id
_entity.type
_entity.pdbx_description
1 polymer ?
#
loop_
_entity_poly.entity_id
_entity_poly.type
_entity_poly.pdbx_seq_one_letter_code
_entity_poly.pdbx_strand_id
1 'polypeptide(L)'
;MTRQVLTVDPSRPGGHRTITDALRAAHAGALITVAAGQYDERLSITTVVTIVAADGRGSVRITTRTGPVVRVLGEAVKLSGLVLQGQDAESATLEVLRGQVETDDCEVVGAGWTAVLAANQGAVAMRGCRVVNPEGAGVVDTSGAGSVLEDCVVEHVGTSALVIAERGDPVVRRCVLRDARGNGICANGQGRGLIEDCEVSATDKPAIALEQQCTTRIRRTAVRDTDIGVYVTSKSRVTLTDCQISDTRSHGMVLGDVSDPVVDGLRMDRPGGHGICVVEQARGTFNRCEVTEARLDGLFVKGAAGPVLTDLTVRRSGGCGVAVLERANPQLHRLTVDQGTGAAVRVDDSATPLLRDCRLTGTDGPGLLIEGGGQGRIEGGEIADTGDDGVRVTGSAHPRLTAVTVRNVAHNGVSVAGRARVTVTDCESTGAGGHGMLADEQGQLVADRSRSLRNRRHGVQVAGAARVSLTGCTVSENSGDGVRVDSAEPVTLTDCQLTGNRGAGLREGVGAARVSADNVVDRDNESAAATGPDGLPADSGPGDSPLRQLQAMVGLPTVKRQLTSLVDLNRMAQRRRAAGLPVPPTSRHVIFAGPPGTGKTTVARLYGGILAELGVLRSGHLVEVGRGDLVAQVIGGTAIKTTEVFTAALGGVLFIDEAYTLTAQESTGGHDFGREAVDTLVKLMEDHRDEVVVIAAGYSDDMRRFAASNPGLASRFSRTITFDDYTSDEMVTIVGRLAEQHRYRLGPGTAEALTAHFDRMPRDRTFGNGRTARQTFEEMVDRQAGRLAAQPDVDGDELTTLLPPDVGEQHTAGPDPADAPGPVERLRGMTGLQGVKDAVEDLVNLLAAARMRRAAGLPAMSIDNHLVFAGPPGTGKTTVARLYGELLTSLGLLRTGQLIEVARADIVGRYIGQTAQLTQEAFERARGGVLFIDEAYTLTSAGGAIADFGQEAVDTLLKLMEDHRDDVVVIAAGYSTQMRQFLASNPGLASRFSRTITFDSYSDDELVAIVEQAAAADGYECDPRTVSALREHFAAVPRTETFGNARYARTLLQAMVTRQAGRLLARPGASVDELRLLLPDDLPQRVGVG
;
A
#
# COMPACT_ATOMS: atom_id res chain seq x y z
N MET A 1 14.89 55.79 41.81
CA MET A 1 13.63 55.65 42.58
C MET A 1 13.79 54.46 43.50
N THR A 2 13.57 54.63 44.80
CA THR A 2 13.62 53.55 45.80
C THR A 2 12.51 52.54 45.50
N ARG A 3 12.86 51.27 45.34
CA ARG A 3 11.91 50.18 45.12
C ARG A 3 10.95 50.10 46.31
N GLN A 4 9.64 50.26 46.07
CA GLN A 4 8.63 50.16 47.11
C GLN A 4 8.63 48.73 47.67
N VAL A 5 8.78 48.58 48.99
CA VAL A 5 8.72 47.28 49.67
C VAL A 5 7.45 47.24 50.51
N LEU A 6 6.61 46.24 50.26
CA LEU A 6 5.36 45.99 50.98
C LEU A 6 5.48 44.64 51.69
N THR A 7 5.08 44.58 52.96
CA THR A 7 5.11 43.35 53.75
C THR A 7 3.69 42.85 54.00
N VAL A 8 3.43 41.59 53.65
CA VAL A 8 2.18 40.89 53.97
C VAL A 8 2.44 39.98 55.15
N ASP A 9 1.91 40.36 56.31
CA ASP A 9 2.02 39.62 57.56
C ASP A 9 0.76 39.93 58.40
N PRO A 10 -0.21 39.00 58.45
CA PRO A 10 -1.45 39.19 59.21
C PRO A 10 -1.23 39.43 60.71
N SER A 11 -0.06 39.06 61.25
CA SER A 11 0.28 39.15 62.66
C SER A 11 1.01 40.45 63.03
N ARG A 12 1.54 41.18 62.05
CA ARG A 12 2.39 42.36 62.28
C ARG A 12 1.61 43.68 62.17
N PRO A 13 1.66 44.56 63.20
CA PRO A 13 1.12 45.91 63.12
C PRO A 13 1.81 46.72 62.00
N GLY A 14 1.02 47.25 61.07
CA GLY A 14 1.51 48.05 59.93
C GLY A 14 1.81 47.25 58.65
N GLY A 15 1.69 45.93 58.66
CA GLY A 15 1.73 45.08 57.45
C GLY A 15 0.36 44.98 56.78
N HIS A 16 0.34 44.63 55.49
CA HIS A 16 -0.90 44.25 54.81
C HIS A 16 -1.40 42.90 55.33
N ARG A 17 -2.70 42.75 55.52
CA ARG A 17 -3.32 41.49 55.99
C ARG A 17 -3.45 40.45 54.88
N THR A 18 -3.56 40.90 53.63
CA THR A 18 -3.80 40.06 52.45
C THR A 18 -2.82 40.44 51.35
N ILE A 19 -2.52 39.49 50.45
CA ILE A 19 -1.68 39.75 49.28
C ILE A 19 -2.42 40.68 48.31
N THR A 20 -3.74 40.53 48.20
CA THR A 20 -4.61 41.38 47.37
C THR A 20 -4.54 42.85 47.79
N ASP A 21 -4.54 43.15 49.09
CA ASP A 21 -4.44 44.54 49.57
C ASP A 21 -3.06 45.13 49.29
N ALA A 22 -1.98 44.34 49.40
CA ALA A 22 -0.65 44.77 49.00
C ALA A 22 -0.56 45.05 47.49
N LEU A 23 -1.18 44.19 46.65
CA LEU A 23 -1.23 44.40 45.20
C LEU A 23 -1.98 45.68 44.82
N ARG A 24 -3.07 46.04 45.53
CA ARG A 24 -3.79 47.30 45.30
C ARG A 24 -2.97 48.54 45.67
N ALA A 25 -2.09 48.43 46.66
CA ALA A 25 -1.21 49.51 47.12
C ALA A 25 0.13 49.59 46.36
N ALA A 26 0.45 48.57 45.55
CA ALA A 26 1.70 48.46 44.84
C ALA A 26 1.77 49.40 43.62
N HIS A 27 2.87 50.13 43.50
CA HIS A 27 3.27 50.79 42.26
C HIS A 27 4.04 49.82 41.35
N ALA A 28 4.17 50.16 40.07
CA ALA A 28 4.99 49.37 39.13
C ALA A 28 6.44 49.23 39.65
N GLY A 29 6.92 47.98 39.74
CA GLY A 29 8.24 47.60 40.26
C GLY A 29 8.28 47.26 41.76
N ALA A 30 7.15 47.30 42.48
CA ALA A 30 7.11 47.01 43.91
C ALA A 30 7.55 45.56 44.25
N LEU A 31 8.17 45.40 45.41
CA LEU A 31 8.50 44.11 46.04
C LEU A 31 7.52 43.83 47.17
N ILE A 32 6.78 42.73 47.07
CA ILE A 32 5.85 42.24 48.08
C ILE A 32 6.50 41.03 48.76
N THR A 33 6.88 41.16 50.03
CA THR A 33 7.40 40.06 50.85
C THR A 33 6.27 39.47 51.69
N VAL A 34 6.03 38.16 51.58
CA VAL A 34 4.92 37.47 52.25
C VAL A 34 5.46 36.56 53.35
N ALA A 35 5.02 36.76 54.59
CA ALA A 35 5.40 35.92 55.72
C ALA A 35 4.83 34.49 55.60
N ALA A 36 5.45 33.50 56.25
CA ALA A 36 4.97 32.12 56.22
C ALA A 36 3.48 32.01 56.63
N GLY A 37 2.72 31.20 55.88
CA GLY A 37 1.30 31.00 56.16
C GLY A 37 0.48 30.48 54.96
N GLN A 38 -0.82 30.25 55.23
CA GLN A 38 -1.80 29.92 54.20
C GLN A 38 -2.68 31.14 53.92
N TYR A 39 -2.84 31.46 52.64
CA TYR A 39 -3.57 32.61 52.12
C TYR A 39 -4.65 32.13 51.16
N ASP A 40 -5.92 32.26 51.55
CA ASP A 40 -7.05 31.86 50.71
C ASP A 40 -7.53 33.05 49.88
N GLU A 41 -6.83 33.33 48.77
CA GLU A 41 -7.02 34.53 47.96
C GLU A 41 -6.83 34.25 46.46
N ARG A 42 -7.55 34.99 45.62
CA ARG A 42 -7.36 35.02 44.16
C ARG A 42 -6.56 36.26 43.76
N LEU A 43 -5.41 36.05 43.13
CA LEU A 43 -4.54 37.14 42.70
C LEU A 43 -4.78 37.48 41.22
N SER A 44 -5.36 38.65 40.95
CA SER A 44 -5.44 39.22 39.60
C SER A 44 -4.40 40.32 39.46
N ILE A 45 -3.28 40.03 38.80
CA ILE A 45 -2.12 40.89 38.75
C ILE A 45 -2.08 41.64 37.43
N THR A 46 -2.35 42.95 37.48
CA THR A 46 -2.31 43.87 36.32
C THR A 46 -1.10 44.80 36.32
N THR A 47 -0.36 44.86 37.43
CA THR A 47 0.77 45.79 37.64
C THR A 47 2.08 45.02 37.67
N VAL A 48 3.18 45.67 37.25
CA VAL A 48 4.51 45.06 37.32
C VAL A 48 4.94 44.92 38.78
N VAL A 49 5.11 43.70 39.28
CA VAL A 49 5.41 43.44 40.70
C VAL A 49 6.27 42.19 40.90
N THR A 50 6.94 42.11 42.05
CA THR A 50 7.64 40.91 42.52
C THR A 50 7.02 40.44 43.84
N ILE A 51 6.61 39.18 43.93
CA ILE A 51 6.06 38.56 45.14
C ILE A 51 7.01 37.44 45.58
N VAL A 52 7.47 37.50 46.83
CA VAL A 52 8.48 36.57 47.36
C VAL A 52 8.05 36.04 48.72
N ALA A 53 8.21 34.73 48.93
CA ALA A 53 8.08 34.11 50.25
C ALA A 53 9.25 34.55 51.16
N ALA A 54 8.96 35.18 52.30
CA ALA A 54 9.98 35.74 53.18
C ALA A 54 10.86 34.67 53.84
N ASP A 55 10.27 33.51 54.17
CA ASP A 55 10.90 32.43 54.91
C ASP A 55 11.37 31.27 54.00
N GLY A 56 11.55 31.54 52.70
CA GLY A 56 12.04 30.57 51.72
C GLY A 56 10.97 29.69 51.09
N ARG A 57 11.39 28.76 50.20
CA ARG A 57 10.51 27.90 49.40
C ARG A 57 9.52 27.12 50.27
N GLY A 58 8.24 27.14 49.90
CA GLY A 58 7.21 26.34 50.56
C GLY A 58 6.58 26.99 51.80
N SER A 59 7.14 28.10 52.28
CA SER A 59 6.65 28.80 53.47
C SER A 59 5.29 29.48 53.27
N VAL A 60 4.97 29.88 52.03
CA VAL A 60 3.74 30.59 51.68
C VAL A 60 2.91 29.74 50.74
N ARG A 61 1.69 29.38 51.17
CA ARG A 61 0.71 28.64 50.39
C ARG A 61 -0.48 29.53 50.04
N ILE A 62 -0.77 29.68 48.76
CA ILE A 62 -1.90 30.47 48.26
C ILE A 62 -2.93 29.50 47.68
N THR A 63 -4.17 29.56 48.15
CA THR A 63 -5.23 28.63 47.75
C THR A 63 -6.48 29.33 47.25
N THR A 64 -7.18 28.71 46.30
CA THR A 64 -8.50 29.16 45.84
C THR A 64 -9.45 27.97 45.65
N ARG A 65 -10.73 28.17 46.01
CA ARG A 65 -11.82 27.19 45.77
C ARG A 65 -12.43 27.29 44.38
N THR A 66 -12.41 28.49 43.80
CA THR A 66 -12.97 28.79 42.47
C THR A 66 -12.04 29.72 41.74
N GLY A 67 -11.93 29.59 40.42
CA GLY A 67 -11.05 30.36 39.57
C GLY A 67 -9.55 30.10 39.79
N PRO A 68 -8.70 30.74 38.97
CA PRO A 68 -7.25 30.63 39.09
C PRO A 68 -6.74 31.19 40.42
N VAL A 69 -5.66 30.62 40.96
CA VAL A 69 -4.95 31.18 42.12
C VAL A 69 -4.25 32.47 41.72
N VAL A 70 -3.58 32.43 40.56
CA VAL A 70 -2.92 33.60 39.97
C VAL A 70 -3.38 33.76 38.53
N ARG A 71 -3.92 34.94 38.21
CA ARG A 71 -4.20 35.41 36.86
C ARG A 71 -3.33 36.62 36.55
N VAL A 72 -2.50 36.52 35.53
CA VAL A 72 -1.62 37.60 35.07
C VAL A 72 -2.21 38.28 33.84
N LEU A 73 -2.42 39.58 33.98
CA LEU A 73 -2.89 40.51 32.95
C LEU A 73 -1.94 41.71 32.76
N GLY A 74 -0.90 41.82 33.60
CA GLY A 74 0.13 42.86 33.56
C GLY A 74 1.33 42.49 32.69
N GLU A 75 2.22 43.44 32.43
CA GLU A 75 3.34 43.26 31.49
C GLU A 75 4.43 42.31 32.00
N ALA A 76 4.79 42.38 33.30
CA ALA A 76 5.85 41.58 33.89
C ALA A 76 5.59 41.30 35.37
N VAL A 77 5.56 40.04 35.78
CA VAL A 77 5.34 39.62 37.17
C VAL A 77 6.41 38.62 37.57
N LYS A 78 6.97 38.74 38.78
CA LYS A 78 7.88 37.72 39.33
C LYS A 78 7.31 37.11 40.60
N LEU A 79 7.27 35.79 40.66
CA LEU A 79 6.83 34.98 41.80
C LEU A 79 8.00 34.11 42.25
N SER A 80 8.30 34.07 43.55
CA SER A 80 9.43 33.28 44.06
C SER A 80 9.12 32.57 45.38
N GLY A 81 9.40 31.27 45.43
CA GLY A 81 9.29 30.42 46.61
C GLY A 81 7.85 30.11 47.07
N LEU A 82 6.85 30.35 46.22
CA LEU A 82 5.42 30.22 46.57
C LEU A 82 4.86 28.83 46.23
N VAL A 83 3.89 28.36 47.01
CA VAL A 83 3.04 27.20 46.69
C VAL A 83 1.67 27.71 46.23
N LEU A 84 1.34 27.51 44.96
CA LEU A 84 0.05 27.86 44.37
C LEU A 84 -0.82 26.60 44.31
N GLN A 85 -1.96 26.59 45.00
CA GLN A 85 -2.84 25.42 45.06
C GLN A 85 -4.27 25.76 44.61
N GLY A 86 -4.64 25.36 43.40
CA GLY A 86 -6.00 25.49 42.87
C GLY A 86 -6.87 24.29 43.26
N GLN A 87 -8.16 24.54 43.52
CA GLN A 87 -9.17 23.49 43.77
C GLN A 87 -10.33 23.52 42.75
N ASP A 88 -10.28 24.42 41.78
CA ASP A 88 -11.29 24.55 40.74
C ASP A 88 -11.02 23.59 39.58
N ALA A 89 -12.00 22.77 39.24
CA ALA A 89 -11.91 21.80 38.14
C ALA A 89 -11.87 22.47 36.75
N GLU A 90 -12.45 23.67 36.62
CA GLU A 90 -12.64 24.35 35.34
C GLU A 90 -11.54 25.37 35.02
N SER A 91 -10.66 25.68 35.98
CA SER A 91 -9.68 26.75 35.86
C SER A 91 -8.24 26.26 35.99
N ALA A 92 -7.33 26.93 35.28
CA ALA A 92 -5.90 26.77 35.52
C ALA A 92 -5.50 27.32 36.90
N THR A 93 -4.49 26.76 37.56
CA THR A 93 -4.00 27.30 38.85
C THR A 93 -3.20 28.58 38.65
N LEU A 94 -2.31 28.59 37.64
CA LEU A 94 -1.60 29.76 37.15
C LEU A 94 -2.01 30.03 35.71
N GLU A 95 -2.64 31.18 35.48
CA GLU A 95 -3.15 31.60 34.17
C GLU A 95 -2.47 32.89 33.71
N VAL A 96 -1.80 32.84 32.57
CA VAL A 96 -1.12 33.99 31.96
C VAL A 96 -1.74 34.27 30.60
N LEU A 97 -2.52 35.34 30.53
CA LEU A 97 -3.24 35.74 29.31
C LEU A 97 -2.56 36.90 28.57
N ARG A 98 -1.69 37.64 29.28
CA ARG A 98 -0.94 38.77 28.72
C ARG A 98 0.34 38.99 29.52
N GLY A 99 1.40 39.39 28.82
CA GLY A 99 2.69 39.71 29.43
C GLY A 99 3.46 38.47 29.85
N GLN A 100 4.45 38.64 30.72
CA GLN A 100 5.31 37.55 31.16
C GLN A 100 5.24 37.35 32.67
N VAL A 101 5.17 36.09 33.12
CA VAL A 101 5.41 35.73 34.52
C VAL A 101 6.73 34.97 34.64
N GLU A 102 7.60 35.42 35.53
CA GLU A 102 8.77 34.67 35.99
C GLU A 102 8.38 33.94 37.29
N THR A 103 8.58 32.62 37.33
CA THR A 103 8.38 31.80 38.52
C THR A 103 9.69 31.10 38.86
N ASP A 104 10.14 31.28 40.10
CA ASP A 104 11.44 30.79 40.58
C ASP A 104 11.25 29.99 41.87
N ASP A 105 11.62 28.72 41.87
CA ASP A 105 11.46 27.80 43.01
C ASP A 105 10.01 27.70 43.53
N CYS A 106 9.03 27.85 42.64
CA CYS A 106 7.61 27.73 42.99
C CYS A 106 7.09 26.29 42.84
N GLU A 107 6.03 25.98 43.57
CA GLU A 107 5.25 24.75 43.40
C GLU A 107 3.83 25.10 42.94
N VAL A 108 3.36 24.48 41.86
CA VAL A 108 2.01 24.67 41.31
C VAL A 108 1.26 23.35 41.40
N VAL A 109 0.22 23.32 42.23
CA VAL A 109 -0.65 22.16 42.43
C VAL A 109 -2.03 22.46 41.85
N GLY A 110 -2.35 21.83 40.74
CA GLY A 110 -3.63 21.94 40.06
C GLY A 110 -4.63 20.86 40.43
N ALA A 111 -5.90 21.21 40.26
CA ALA A 111 -7.05 20.30 40.34
C ALA A 111 -8.00 20.44 39.12
N GLY A 112 -7.62 21.26 38.14
CA GLY A 112 -8.42 21.54 36.95
C GLY A 112 -7.84 20.95 35.69
N TRP A 113 -8.38 21.34 34.54
CA TRP A 113 -7.93 20.80 33.24
C TRP A 113 -6.45 21.09 32.92
N THR A 114 -5.84 22.12 33.52
CA THR A 114 -4.37 22.37 33.51
C THR A 114 -3.89 23.01 34.81
N ALA A 115 -2.63 22.81 35.22
CA ALA A 115 -2.04 23.55 36.34
C ALA A 115 -1.52 24.93 35.89
N VAL A 116 -0.82 24.98 34.75
CA VAL A 116 -0.26 26.22 34.20
C VAL A 116 -0.79 26.43 32.78
N LEU A 117 -1.28 27.64 32.50
CA LEU A 117 -1.75 28.04 31.18
C LEU A 117 -1.02 29.31 30.71
N ALA A 118 -0.30 29.19 29.59
CA ALA A 118 0.18 30.32 28.79
C ALA A 118 -0.70 30.41 27.54
N ALA A 119 -1.48 31.48 27.41
CA ALA A 119 -2.42 31.65 26.32
C ALA A 119 -2.42 33.10 25.79
N ASN A 120 -3.01 33.30 24.60
CA ASN A 120 -3.06 34.60 23.94
C ASN A 120 -1.65 35.20 23.76
N GLN A 121 -1.35 36.30 24.46
CA GLN A 121 -0.04 36.97 24.47
C GLN A 121 0.68 36.81 25.82
N GLY A 122 0.31 35.80 26.59
CA GLY A 122 0.95 35.45 27.84
C GLY A 122 2.10 34.47 27.65
N ALA A 123 3.20 34.68 28.39
CA ALA A 123 4.34 33.76 28.43
C ALA A 123 4.73 33.44 29.88
N VAL A 124 5.20 32.22 30.10
CA VAL A 124 5.69 31.79 31.41
C VAL A 124 7.19 31.51 31.32
N ALA A 125 7.98 32.06 32.25
CA ALA A 125 9.37 31.69 32.49
C ALA A 125 9.46 30.96 33.83
N MET A 126 9.57 29.63 33.82
CA MET A 126 9.67 28.80 35.01
C MET A 126 11.10 28.31 35.23
N ARG A 127 11.59 28.42 36.46
CA ARG A 127 12.90 27.91 36.87
C ARG A 127 12.83 27.19 38.21
N GLY A 128 13.38 25.97 38.29
CA GLY A 128 13.41 25.18 39.54
C GLY A 128 12.02 24.81 40.08
N CYS A 129 10.99 24.97 39.24
CA CYS A 129 9.61 24.83 39.65
C CYS A 129 9.15 23.36 39.63
N ARG A 130 8.17 23.05 40.48
CA ARG A 130 7.47 21.77 40.51
C ARG A 130 6.01 21.95 40.11
N VAL A 131 5.51 21.17 39.17
CA VAL A 131 4.11 21.23 38.70
C VAL A 131 3.45 19.87 38.86
N VAL A 132 2.29 19.85 39.50
CA VAL A 132 1.49 18.63 39.75
C VAL A 132 0.03 18.91 39.40
N ASN A 133 -0.63 18.00 38.69
CA ASN A 133 -2.06 18.14 38.36
C ASN A 133 -2.75 16.79 38.08
N PRO A 134 -3.21 16.06 39.11
CA PRO A 134 -3.71 14.69 38.96
C PRO A 134 -4.94 14.55 38.05
N GLU A 135 -5.71 15.62 37.86
CA GLU A 135 -6.95 15.63 37.07
C GLU A 135 -6.73 16.08 35.61
N GLY A 136 -5.64 16.79 35.32
CA GLY A 136 -5.46 17.47 34.03
C GLY A 136 -4.01 17.53 33.55
N ALA A 137 -3.73 18.50 32.68
CA ALA A 137 -2.39 18.73 32.13
C ALA A 137 -1.50 19.46 33.13
N GLY A 138 -0.17 19.28 33.02
CA GLY A 138 0.79 20.04 33.82
C GLY A 138 0.88 21.48 33.33
N VAL A 139 1.49 21.66 32.16
CA VAL A 139 1.68 22.96 31.50
C VAL A 139 1.06 22.91 30.10
N VAL A 140 0.24 23.91 29.79
CA VAL A 140 -0.34 24.10 28.46
C VAL A 140 0.13 25.45 27.91
N ASP A 141 0.82 25.41 26.78
CA ASP A 141 1.23 26.60 26.04
C ASP A 141 0.53 26.66 24.67
N THR A 142 -0.33 27.64 24.51
CA THR A 142 -0.98 27.98 23.23
C THR A 142 -0.44 29.29 22.63
N SER A 143 0.45 29.98 23.34
CA SER A 143 0.93 31.31 22.98
C SER A 143 2.20 31.29 22.13
N GLY A 144 2.24 32.14 21.10
CA GLY A 144 3.46 32.43 20.37
C GLY A 144 4.42 33.40 21.07
N ALA A 145 4.17 33.77 22.34
CA ALA A 145 4.96 34.76 23.07
C ALA A 145 6.29 34.21 23.64
N GLY A 146 6.55 32.90 23.52
CA GLY A 146 7.83 32.27 23.83
C GLY A 146 8.03 31.94 25.31
N SER A 147 7.27 30.98 25.85
CA SER A 147 7.47 30.48 27.22
C SER A 147 8.83 29.77 27.37
N VAL A 148 9.38 29.78 28.58
CA VAL A 148 10.63 29.09 28.92
C VAL A 148 10.41 28.25 30.18
N LEU A 149 10.72 26.96 30.12
CA LEU A 149 10.75 26.07 31.28
C LEU A 149 12.17 25.55 31.42
N GLU A 150 12.81 25.83 32.54
CA GLU A 150 14.19 25.45 32.80
C GLU A 150 14.34 24.78 34.17
N ASP A 151 15.04 23.65 34.25
CA ASP A 151 15.27 22.92 35.51
C ASP A 151 13.97 22.62 36.28
N CYS A 152 12.86 22.38 35.56
CA CYS A 152 11.54 22.13 36.15
C CYS A 152 11.20 20.65 36.21
N VAL A 153 10.37 20.28 37.19
CA VAL A 153 9.79 18.93 37.31
C VAL A 153 8.28 19.02 37.12
N VAL A 154 7.74 18.32 36.14
CA VAL A 154 6.29 18.14 35.95
C VAL A 154 5.96 16.67 36.19
N GLU A 155 5.14 16.40 37.20
CA GLU A 155 4.87 15.02 37.62
C GLU A 155 3.45 14.79 38.13
N HIS A 156 3.01 13.53 38.10
CA HIS A 156 1.70 13.09 38.57
C HIS A 156 0.55 13.89 37.93
N VAL A 157 0.49 13.82 36.60
CA VAL A 157 -0.52 14.55 35.80
C VAL A 157 -1.59 13.61 35.24
N GLY A 158 -2.83 14.08 35.20
CA GLY A 158 -4.00 13.33 34.73
C GLY A 158 -4.07 13.19 33.20
N THR A 159 -3.42 14.09 32.47
CA THR A 159 -3.29 14.00 31.00
C THR A 159 -1.83 14.16 30.57
N SER A 160 -1.45 15.26 29.91
CA SER A 160 -0.08 15.45 29.43
C SER A 160 0.74 16.36 30.33
N ALA A 161 2.04 16.07 30.51
CA ALA A 161 2.90 16.91 31.33
C ALA A 161 3.16 18.27 30.65
N LEU A 162 3.42 18.28 29.35
CA LEU A 162 3.50 19.48 28.53
C LEU A 162 2.61 19.35 27.29
N VAL A 163 1.77 20.35 27.06
CA VAL A 163 1.00 20.51 25.82
C VAL A 163 1.45 21.76 25.09
N ILE A 164 1.84 21.59 23.82
CA ILE A 164 2.18 22.67 22.89
C ILE A 164 1.11 22.65 21.81
N ALA A 165 0.17 23.60 21.87
CA ALA A 165 -0.97 23.64 20.97
C ALA A 165 -1.04 24.98 20.23
N GLU A 166 -1.90 25.05 19.22
CA GLU A 166 -2.11 26.25 18.41
C GLU A 166 -0.79 26.81 17.85
N ARG A 167 -0.28 27.92 18.40
CA ARG A 167 0.98 28.57 17.99
C ARG A 167 2.02 28.57 19.11
N GLY A 168 1.87 27.70 20.10
CA GLY A 168 2.80 27.52 21.21
C GLY A 168 4.24 27.35 20.71
N ASP A 169 5.16 28.14 21.25
CA ASP A 169 6.60 28.07 20.92
C ASP A 169 7.48 28.08 22.19
N PRO A 170 7.29 27.12 23.12
CA PRO A 170 8.06 27.09 24.35
C PRO A 170 9.48 26.57 24.12
N VAL A 171 10.41 27.07 24.93
CA VAL A 171 11.75 26.49 25.11
C VAL A 171 11.79 25.73 26.43
N VAL A 172 12.01 24.42 26.37
CA VAL A 172 12.02 23.53 27.54
C VAL A 172 13.39 22.91 27.66
N ARG A 173 14.08 23.16 28.79
CA ARG A 173 15.47 22.80 29.01
C ARG A 173 15.70 22.12 30.35
N ARG A 174 16.41 20.99 30.35
CA ARG A 174 16.81 20.30 31.59
C ARG A 174 15.62 20.00 32.51
N CYS A 175 14.47 19.72 31.91
CA CYS A 175 13.23 19.42 32.63
C CYS A 175 13.01 17.91 32.72
N VAL A 176 12.36 17.49 33.81
CA VAL A 176 11.91 16.12 34.02
C VAL A 176 10.39 16.09 33.93
N LEU A 177 9.87 15.33 32.96
CA LEU A 177 8.45 15.15 32.71
C LEU A 177 8.10 13.68 32.99
N ARG A 178 7.44 13.37 34.10
CA ARG A 178 7.21 11.98 34.53
C ARG A 178 5.81 11.70 35.05
N ASP A 179 5.45 10.42 35.14
CA ASP A 179 4.20 9.95 35.77
C ASP A 179 2.94 10.63 35.17
N ALA A 180 2.87 10.66 33.84
CA ALA A 180 1.75 11.23 33.10
C ALA A 180 0.78 10.14 32.65
N ARG A 181 -0.52 10.26 33.02
CA ARG A 181 -1.58 9.36 32.53
C ARG A 181 -1.93 9.55 31.05
N GLY A 182 -1.39 10.58 30.42
CA GLY A 182 -1.38 10.82 28.99
C GLY A 182 0.05 10.84 28.46
N ASN A 183 0.43 11.92 27.79
CA ASN A 183 1.72 12.04 27.11
C ASN A 183 2.72 12.80 28.00
N GLY A 184 4.01 12.55 27.85
CA GLY A 184 5.00 13.44 28.46
C GLY A 184 4.98 14.81 27.76
N ILE A 185 5.10 14.80 26.44
CA ILE A 185 5.02 15.97 25.58
C ILE A 185 4.00 15.70 24.49
N CYS A 186 3.01 16.58 24.35
CA CYS A 186 2.05 16.56 23.26
C CYS A 186 2.17 17.87 22.47
N ALA A 187 2.66 17.80 21.23
CA ALA A 187 2.69 18.94 20.31
C ALA A 187 1.70 18.71 19.16
N ASN A 188 0.73 19.59 19.04
CA ASN A 188 -0.28 19.58 17.98
C ASN A 188 -0.49 20.99 17.40
N GLY A 189 -1.50 21.17 16.55
CA GLY A 189 -1.74 22.43 15.86
C GLY A 189 -0.54 22.82 14.99
N GLN A 190 -0.07 24.04 15.17
CA GLN A 190 1.12 24.61 14.53
C GLN A 190 2.25 24.86 15.54
N GLY A 191 2.29 24.09 16.64
CA GLY A 191 3.30 24.24 17.71
C GLY A 191 4.74 24.13 17.20
N ARG A 192 5.65 24.93 17.79
CA ARG A 192 7.04 25.14 17.29
C ARG A 192 8.16 24.94 18.32
N GLY A 193 7.81 24.38 19.48
CA GLY A 193 8.68 24.35 20.64
C GLY A 193 10.05 23.72 20.43
N LEU A 194 10.99 24.10 21.29
CA LEU A 194 12.33 23.54 21.41
C LEU A 194 12.44 22.77 22.73
N ILE A 195 12.60 21.45 22.64
CA ILE A 195 12.83 20.56 23.78
C ILE A 195 14.29 20.15 23.77
N GLU A 196 15.03 20.45 24.83
CA GLU A 196 16.48 20.27 24.88
C GLU A 196 16.93 19.74 26.25
N ASP A 197 17.76 18.69 26.27
CA ASP A 197 18.34 18.14 27.51
C ASP A 197 17.29 17.68 28.53
N CYS A 198 16.13 17.19 28.06
CA CYS A 198 15.01 16.79 28.93
C CYS A 198 14.94 15.27 29.16
N GLU A 199 14.24 14.88 30.22
CA GLU A 199 13.89 13.49 30.49
C GLU A 199 12.36 13.32 30.48
N VAL A 200 11.87 12.30 29.77
CA VAL A 200 10.46 11.91 29.77
C VAL A 200 10.33 10.46 30.22
N SER A 201 9.50 10.18 31.23
CA SER A 201 9.35 8.81 31.74
C SER A 201 7.97 8.47 32.30
N ALA A 202 7.69 7.16 32.44
CA ALA A 202 6.48 6.64 33.10
C ALA A 202 5.17 7.26 32.54
N THR A 203 4.95 7.11 31.23
CA THR A 203 3.75 7.62 30.55
C THR A 203 2.82 6.50 30.09
N ASP A 204 1.51 6.73 30.22
CA ASP A 204 0.47 5.78 29.79
C ASP A 204 0.20 5.82 28.28
N LYS A 205 0.41 6.98 27.65
CA LYS A 205 0.36 7.18 26.19
C LYS A 205 1.79 7.43 25.65
N PRO A 206 2.00 7.73 24.35
CA PRO A 206 3.34 8.02 23.84
C PRO A 206 4.05 9.09 24.66
N ALA A 207 5.33 8.87 24.96
CA ALA A 207 6.13 9.81 25.74
C ALA A 207 6.16 11.17 25.06
N ILE A 208 6.36 11.16 23.73
CA ILE A 208 6.32 12.34 22.89
C ILE A 208 5.37 12.07 21.71
N ALA A 209 4.31 12.87 21.59
CA ALA A 209 3.42 12.88 20.43
C ALA A 209 3.57 14.18 19.63
N LEU A 210 3.82 14.04 18.33
CA LEU A 210 4.03 15.13 17.38
C LEU A 210 3.02 15.02 16.23
N GLU A 211 1.98 15.82 16.27
CA GLU A 211 0.79 15.65 15.44
C GLU A 211 0.49 16.89 14.59
N GLN A 212 -0.43 16.74 13.62
CA GLN A 212 -1.01 17.82 12.81
C GLN A 212 0.03 18.61 11.98
N GLN A 213 0.32 19.88 12.29
CA GLN A 213 1.28 20.73 11.57
C GLN A 213 2.40 21.23 12.50
N CYS A 214 2.72 20.48 13.56
CA CYS A 214 3.79 20.88 14.47
C CYS A 214 5.17 20.78 13.82
N THR A 215 6.08 21.66 14.25
CA THR A 215 7.48 21.75 13.80
C THR A 215 8.45 21.66 14.98
N THR A 216 7.99 21.08 16.08
CA THR A 216 8.75 20.94 17.33
C THR A 216 10.11 20.29 17.07
N ARG A 217 11.14 20.83 17.71
CA ARG A 217 12.54 20.39 17.62
C ARG A 217 12.94 19.78 18.95
N ILE A 218 13.47 18.56 18.91
CA ILE A 218 13.85 17.79 20.10
C ILE A 218 15.33 17.46 20.02
N ARG A 219 16.08 17.75 21.08
CA ARG A 219 17.53 17.59 21.13
C ARG A 219 17.97 17.00 22.45
N ARG A 220 18.85 15.99 22.42
CA ARG A 220 19.48 15.43 23.64
C ARG A 220 18.45 15.05 24.71
N THR A 221 17.30 14.52 24.28
CA THR A 221 16.20 14.13 25.19
C THR A 221 16.22 12.63 25.41
N ALA A 222 16.10 12.21 26.66
CA ALA A 222 15.98 10.82 27.06
C ALA A 222 14.52 10.44 27.33
N VAL A 223 14.08 9.32 26.77
CA VAL A 223 12.75 8.73 26.98
C VAL A 223 12.94 7.34 27.59
N ARG A 224 12.25 7.04 28.70
CA ARG A 224 12.35 5.73 29.37
C ARG A 224 11.05 5.27 30.01
N ASP A 225 10.84 3.96 30.09
CA ASP A 225 9.72 3.36 30.83
C ASP A 225 8.34 3.86 30.36
N THR A 226 8.13 3.96 29.04
CA THR A 226 6.90 4.51 28.43
C THR A 226 6.17 3.49 27.58
N ASP A 227 4.92 3.75 27.16
CA ASP A 227 4.25 2.86 26.20
C ASP A 227 4.93 2.89 24.82
N ILE A 228 4.80 4.01 24.11
CA ILE A 228 5.54 4.32 22.87
C ILE A 228 6.53 5.44 23.18
N GLY A 229 7.75 5.37 22.64
CA GLY A 229 8.74 6.42 22.86
C GLY A 229 8.36 7.72 22.14
N VAL A 230 8.32 7.69 20.81
CA VAL A 230 7.95 8.84 19.98
C VAL A 230 6.89 8.46 18.95
N TYR A 231 5.82 9.23 18.87
CA TYR A 231 4.73 9.07 17.89
C TYR A 231 4.64 10.31 16.99
N VAL A 232 4.79 10.13 15.68
CA VAL A 232 4.81 11.22 14.69
C VAL A 232 3.75 11.02 13.62
N THR A 233 2.79 11.95 13.56
CA THR A 233 1.79 12.09 12.49
C THR A 233 1.73 13.52 11.94
N SER A 234 2.66 14.38 12.34
CA SER A 234 2.77 15.74 11.81
C SER A 234 3.04 15.73 10.31
N LYS A 235 2.25 16.50 9.56
CA LYS A 235 2.42 16.82 8.14
C LYS A 235 3.51 17.86 7.90
N SER A 236 4.05 18.43 8.98
CA SER A 236 5.18 19.36 8.94
C SER A 236 6.44 18.67 9.43
N ARG A 237 7.60 19.17 8.99
CA ARG A 237 8.89 18.55 9.27
C ARG A 237 9.32 18.84 10.72
N VAL A 238 9.26 17.82 11.56
CA VAL A 238 9.81 17.81 12.93
C VAL A 238 11.26 17.31 12.93
N THR A 239 12.05 17.68 13.94
CA THR A 239 13.45 17.21 14.02
C THR A 239 13.78 16.59 15.37
N LEU A 240 14.45 15.44 15.36
CA LEU A 240 15.00 14.79 16.54
C LEU A 240 16.52 14.66 16.36
N THR A 241 17.30 15.11 17.35
CA THR A 241 18.77 15.08 17.28
C THR A 241 19.36 14.57 18.59
N ASP A 242 20.22 13.57 18.51
CA ASP A 242 20.95 12.97 19.65
C ASP A 242 20.01 12.51 20.79
N CYS A 243 18.85 11.95 20.45
CA CYS A 243 17.87 11.47 21.42
C CYS A 243 18.11 10.00 21.80
N GLN A 244 17.70 9.62 23.02
CA GLN A 244 17.74 8.24 23.50
C GLN A 244 16.35 7.77 23.90
N ILE A 245 15.99 6.55 23.52
CA ILE A 245 14.73 5.91 23.90
C ILE A 245 15.06 4.53 24.47
N SER A 246 14.60 4.22 25.67
CA SER A 246 14.80 2.90 26.28
C SER A 246 13.53 2.38 26.94
N ASP A 247 13.44 1.06 27.10
CA ASP A 247 12.40 0.43 27.95
C ASP A 247 10.95 0.78 27.55
N THR A 248 10.64 0.78 26.25
CA THR A 248 9.25 0.99 25.79
C THR A 248 8.44 -0.30 25.91
N ARG A 249 7.18 -0.21 26.34
CA ARG A 249 6.26 -1.38 26.41
C ARG A 249 5.83 -1.85 25.02
N SER A 250 5.66 -0.89 24.12
CA SER A 250 5.32 -1.08 22.71
C SER A 250 6.50 -0.61 21.85
N HIS A 251 6.28 0.22 20.84
CA HIS A 251 7.27 0.65 19.87
C HIS A 251 8.23 1.75 20.38
N GLY A 252 9.46 1.77 19.85
CA GLY A 252 10.41 2.86 20.10
C GLY A 252 9.96 4.17 19.45
N MET A 253 9.80 4.16 18.13
CA MET A 253 9.31 5.30 17.35
C MET A 253 8.32 4.83 16.29
N VAL A 254 7.20 5.55 16.15
CA VAL A 254 6.13 5.26 15.18
C VAL A 254 5.87 6.46 14.29
N LEU A 255 5.78 6.22 12.99
CA LEU A 255 5.55 7.20 11.94
C LEU A 255 4.33 6.79 11.12
N GLY A 256 3.31 7.65 11.12
CA GLY A 256 2.08 7.44 10.38
C GLY A 256 1.70 8.64 9.49
N ASP A 257 0.51 8.55 8.90
CA ASP A 257 -0.05 9.47 7.92
C ASP A 257 0.93 9.71 6.76
N VAL A 258 1.32 10.97 6.53
CA VAL A 258 2.24 11.46 5.50
C VAL A 258 3.43 12.18 6.15
N SER A 259 3.77 11.79 7.39
CA SER A 259 4.81 12.46 8.17
C SER A 259 6.18 12.36 7.50
N ASP A 260 7.06 13.35 7.73
CA ASP A 260 8.40 13.39 7.13
C ASP A 260 9.41 14.07 8.07
N PRO A 261 9.77 13.43 9.21
CA PRO A 261 10.72 14.00 10.14
C PRO A 261 12.17 13.84 9.66
N VAL A 262 13.05 14.63 10.28
CA VAL A 262 14.50 14.45 10.20
C VAL A 262 15.01 13.97 11.55
N VAL A 263 15.62 12.80 11.57
CA VAL A 263 16.12 12.14 12.77
C VAL A 263 17.61 11.88 12.60
N ASP A 264 18.40 12.33 13.55
CA ASP A 264 19.86 12.20 13.51
C ASP A 264 20.39 11.80 14.89
N GLY A 265 21.19 10.72 14.96
CA GLY A 265 21.78 10.28 16.22
C GLY A 265 20.80 9.66 17.21
N LEU A 266 19.70 9.05 16.75
CA LEU A 266 18.73 8.37 17.63
C LEU A 266 19.27 7.02 18.11
N ARG A 267 19.24 6.78 19.42
CA ARG A 267 19.60 5.48 20.02
C ARG A 267 18.41 4.87 20.72
N MET A 268 18.12 3.61 20.42
CA MET A 268 17.05 2.82 21.03
C MET A 268 17.60 1.58 21.71
N ASP A 269 17.17 1.33 22.94
CA ASP A 269 17.51 0.13 23.71
C ASP A 269 16.25 -0.56 24.25
N ARG A 270 16.11 -1.86 23.99
CA ARG A 270 15.04 -2.72 24.50
C ARG A 270 13.60 -2.21 24.21
N PRO A 271 13.23 -1.88 22.96
CA PRO A 271 11.83 -1.61 22.66
C PRO A 271 10.99 -2.90 22.71
N GLY A 272 9.84 -2.84 23.40
CA GLY A 272 8.93 -3.97 23.60
C GLY A 272 8.19 -4.45 22.36
N GLY A 273 8.18 -3.63 21.28
CA GLY A 273 7.70 -3.97 19.95
C GLY A 273 8.81 -3.78 18.90
N HIS A 274 8.47 -3.12 17.79
CA HIS A 274 9.45 -2.64 16.80
C HIS A 274 10.28 -1.46 17.33
N GLY A 275 11.54 -1.36 16.90
CA GLY A 275 12.37 -0.17 17.16
C GLY A 275 11.83 1.06 16.44
N ILE A 276 11.97 1.08 15.12
CA ILE A 276 11.40 2.11 14.24
C ILE A 276 10.27 1.48 13.43
N CYS A 277 9.06 2.03 13.52
CA CYS A 277 7.87 1.59 12.80
C CYS A 277 7.39 2.70 11.85
N VAL A 278 7.41 2.44 10.55
CA VAL A 278 7.02 3.38 9.49
C VAL A 278 5.87 2.78 8.68
N VAL A 279 4.69 3.40 8.75
CA VAL A 279 3.46 2.85 8.16
C VAL A 279 2.76 3.86 7.25
N GLU A 280 1.71 3.40 6.57
CA GLU A 280 0.84 4.23 5.73
C GLU A 280 1.61 4.90 4.59
N GLN A 281 1.67 6.23 4.52
CA GLN A 281 2.42 7.00 3.52
C GLN A 281 3.58 7.77 4.15
N ALA A 282 3.98 7.39 5.36
CA ALA A 282 4.99 8.10 6.10
C ALA A 282 6.35 8.01 5.40
N ARG A 283 7.03 9.13 5.46
CA ARG A 283 8.40 9.34 5.03
C ARG A 283 9.22 9.65 6.28
N GLY A 284 10.51 9.80 6.08
CA GLY A 284 11.41 10.23 7.15
C GLY A 284 12.85 10.03 6.72
N THR A 285 13.71 10.91 7.19
CA THR A 285 15.15 10.84 6.96
C THR A 285 15.84 10.49 8.28
N PHE A 286 16.53 9.35 8.32
CA PHE A 286 17.24 8.86 9.49
C PHE A 286 18.73 8.79 9.20
N ASN A 287 19.53 9.41 10.07
CA ASN A 287 20.98 9.39 9.98
C ASN A 287 21.56 8.88 11.29
N ARG A 288 22.56 7.98 11.22
CA ARG A 288 23.35 7.53 12.37
C ARG A 288 22.47 7.02 13.53
N CYS A 289 21.51 6.16 13.22
CA CYS A 289 20.55 5.64 14.19
C CYS A 289 20.95 4.24 14.64
N GLU A 290 20.64 3.89 15.89
CA GLU A 290 20.93 2.59 16.47
C GLU A 290 19.70 2.02 17.18
N VAL A 291 19.39 0.75 16.91
CA VAL A 291 18.35 -0.02 17.58
C VAL A 291 18.95 -1.29 18.15
N THR A 292 18.85 -1.48 19.46
CA THR A 292 19.39 -2.64 20.17
C THR A 292 18.30 -3.34 20.97
N GLU A 293 18.28 -4.68 20.94
CA GLU A 293 17.36 -5.52 21.73
C GLU A 293 15.86 -5.29 21.46
N ALA A 294 15.49 -4.98 20.21
CA ALA A 294 14.06 -4.89 19.86
C ALA A 294 13.38 -6.26 20.00
N ARG A 295 12.21 -6.32 20.67
CA ARG A 295 11.49 -7.59 20.86
C ARG A 295 10.94 -8.14 19.54
N LEU A 296 10.51 -7.27 18.64
CA LEU A 296 10.10 -7.60 17.28
C LEU A 296 11.21 -7.17 16.30
N ASP A 297 10.85 -6.48 15.21
CA ASP A 297 11.80 -6.03 14.21
C ASP A 297 12.53 -4.74 14.61
N GLY A 298 13.81 -4.60 14.23
CA GLY A 298 14.56 -3.37 14.45
C GLY A 298 14.00 -2.18 13.68
N LEU A 299 13.73 -2.40 12.39
CA LEU A 299 13.00 -1.49 11.50
C LEU A 299 11.83 -2.23 10.85
N PHE A 300 10.64 -1.68 10.96
CA PHE A 300 9.42 -2.19 10.32
C PHE A 300 8.85 -1.15 9.38
N VAL A 301 8.69 -1.49 8.11
CA VAL A 301 8.14 -0.60 7.07
C VAL A 301 6.98 -1.28 6.35
N LYS A 302 5.81 -0.64 6.31
CA LYS A 302 4.58 -1.20 5.74
C LYS A 302 3.76 -0.14 5.00
N GLY A 303 2.84 -0.54 4.12
CA GLY A 303 1.97 0.36 3.37
C GLY A 303 2.64 0.89 2.12
N ALA A 304 2.52 2.19 1.86
CA ALA A 304 3.23 2.93 0.83
C ALA A 304 4.35 3.81 1.43
N ALA A 305 4.87 3.41 2.59
CA ALA A 305 5.92 4.11 3.30
C ALA A 305 7.28 3.97 2.59
N GLY A 306 8.04 5.07 2.59
CA GLY A 306 9.33 5.17 1.88
C GLY A 306 10.36 6.00 2.63
N PRO A 307 10.81 5.56 3.83
CA PRO A 307 11.83 6.27 4.58
C PRO A 307 13.23 6.12 3.94
N VAL A 308 14.10 7.10 4.18
CA VAL A 308 15.51 7.08 3.79
C VAL A 308 16.34 6.96 5.05
N LEU A 309 17.10 5.87 5.17
CA LEU A 309 17.96 5.60 6.32
C LEU A 309 19.41 5.45 5.87
N THR A 310 20.29 6.18 6.53
CA THR A 310 21.73 6.17 6.30
C THR A 310 22.44 5.87 7.62
N ASP A 311 23.32 4.87 7.61
CA ASP A 311 24.05 4.43 8.81
C ASP A 311 23.11 3.97 9.94
N LEU A 312 22.11 3.14 9.61
CA LEU A 312 21.29 2.45 10.61
C LEU A 312 22.02 1.21 11.11
N THR A 313 22.12 1.04 12.42
CA THR A 313 22.60 -0.19 13.05
C THR A 313 21.49 -0.86 13.85
N VAL A 314 21.22 -2.14 13.58
CA VAL A 314 20.28 -2.97 14.32
C VAL A 314 21.03 -4.13 14.97
N ARG A 315 20.86 -4.32 16.28
CA ARG A 315 21.52 -5.36 17.05
C ARG A 315 20.54 -6.16 17.89
N ARG A 316 20.69 -7.49 17.95
CA ARG A 316 19.99 -8.34 18.93
C ARG A 316 18.46 -8.26 18.85
N SER A 317 17.91 -8.18 17.64
CA SER A 317 16.46 -8.17 17.41
C SER A 317 15.84 -9.56 17.61
N GLY A 318 14.68 -9.60 18.28
CA GLY A 318 13.87 -10.81 18.50
C GLY A 318 12.98 -11.21 17.31
N GLY A 319 12.80 -10.31 16.34
CA GLY A 319 12.27 -10.58 15.01
C GLY A 319 13.33 -10.42 13.93
N CYS A 320 12.96 -9.80 12.80
CA CYS A 320 13.91 -9.48 11.74
C CYS A 320 14.74 -8.23 12.10
N GLY A 321 15.94 -8.10 11.53
CA GLY A 321 16.66 -6.83 11.63
C GLY A 321 15.86 -5.70 10.97
N VAL A 322 15.40 -5.96 9.75
CA VAL A 322 14.50 -5.09 8.97
C VAL A 322 13.39 -5.93 8.34
N ALA A 323 12.14 -5.47 8.43
CA ALA A 323 10.99 -6.04 7.73
C ALA A 323 10.33 -4.99 6.84
N VAL A 324 10.14 -5.31 5.56
CA VAL A 324 9.53 -4.44 4.54
C VAL A 324 8.38 -5.18 3.87
N LEU A 325 7.15 -4.67 4.03
CA LEU A 325 5.91 -5.35 3.64
C LEU A 325 5.04 -4.49 2.71
N GLU A 326 4.01 -5.10 2.13
CA GLU A 326 3.03 -4.48 1.24
C GLU A 326 3.64 -3.74 0.04
N ARG A 327 3.52 -2.42 -0.07
CA ARG A 327 4.04 -1.61 -1.19
C ARG A 327 5.18 -0.69 -0.74
N ALA A 328 5.81 -1.00 0.39
CA ALA A 328 6.83 -0.15 0.98
C ALA A 328 8.11 -0.12 0.13
N ASN A 329 8.77 1.03 0.10
CA ASN A 329 9.95 1.28 -0.75
C ASN A 329 11.06 2.07 -0.02
N PRO A 330 11.57 1.57 1.13
CA PRO A 330 12.62 2.26 1.86
C PRO A 330 13.94 2.26 1.11
N GLN A 331 14.76 3.30 1.34
CA GLN A 331 16.14 3.37 0.88
C GLN A 331 17.08 3.24 2.07
N LEU A 332 17.87 2.16 2.08
CA LEU A 332 18.76 1.78 3.17
C LEU A 332 20.21 1.84 2.68
N HIS A 333 20.96 2.81 3.18
CA HIS A 333 22.38 3.01 2.85
C HIS A 333 23.24 2.68 4.06
N ARG A 334 24.22 1.78 3.91
CA ARG A 334 25.12 1.34 4.99
C ARG A 334 24.38 0.83 6.22
N LEU A 335 23.34 0.02 6.00
CA LEU A 335 22.66 -0.71 7.07
C LEU A 335 23.62 -1.76 7.66
N THR A 336 23.72 -1.82 8.98
CA THR A 336 24.36 -2.93 9.71
C THR A 336 23.30 -3.67 10.51
N VAL A 337 23.15 -4.96 10.28
CA VAL A 337 22.36 -5.86 11.13
C VAL A 337 23.30 -6.89 11.73
N ASP A 338 23.29 -7.03 13.05
CA ASP A 338 24.17 -7.94 13.78
C ASP A 338 23.43 -8.69 14.89
N GLN A 339 23.64 -10.00 14.99
CA GLN A 339 23.06 -10.88 16.02
C GLN A 339 21.52 -10.83 16.03
N GLY A 340 20.80 -11.54 15.18
CA GLY A 340 19.31 -11.51 15.15
C GLY A 340 18.69 -12.90 15.16
N THR A 341 17.50 -13.08 15.73
CA THR A 341 16.81 -14.39 15.74
C THR A 341 16.06 -14.70 14.44
N GLY A 342 15.58 -13.67 13.74
CA GLY A 342 14.91 -13.78 12.45
C GLY A 342 15.84 -13.59 11.25
N ALA A 343 15.26 -13.22 10.11
CA ALA A 343 16.06 -12.80 8.96
C ALA A 343 16.72 -11.44 9.21
N ALA A 344 17.91 -11.18 8.66
CA ALA A 344 18.52 -9.85 8.81
C ALA A 344 17.67 -8.79 8.09
N VAL A 345 17.23 -9.11 6.87
CA VAL A 345 16.25 -8.32 6.13
C VAL A 345 15.20 -9.24 5.54
N ARG A 346 13.92 -8.94 5.77
CA ARG A 346 12.77 -9.60 5.13
C ARG A 346 12.02 -8.62 4.23
N VAL A 347 11.71 -9.06 3.02
CA VAL A 347 10.92 -8.34 2.03
C VAL A 347 9.77 -9.24 1.56
N ASP A 348 8.55 -8.74 1.59
CA ASP A 348 7.36 -9.53 1.24
C ASP A 348 6.34 -8.70 0.42
N ASP A 349 5.25 -9.35 0.01
CA ASP A 349 4.12 -8.81 -0.75
C ASP A 349 4.53 -8.19 -2.08
N SER A 350 4.58 -6.86 -2.20
CA SER A 350 4.95 -6.11 -3.39
C SER A 350 5.97 -5.01 -3.04
N ALA A 351 6.69 -5.20 -1.94
CA ALA A 351 7.65 -4.24 -1.43
C ALA A 351 8.83 -4.11 -2.40
N THR A 352 9.44 -2.93 -2.45
CA THR A 352 10.51 -2.59 -3.41
C THR A 352 11.69 -1.85 -2.76
N PRO A 353 12.31 -2.36 -1.67
CA PRO A 353 13.41 -1.68 -1.01
C PRO A 353 14.68 -1.59 -1.86
N LEU A 354 15.46 -0.54 -1.62
CA LEU A 354 16.82 -0.36 -2.12
C LEU A 354 17.81 -0.49 -0.96
N LEU A 355 18.69 -1.48 -1.03
CA LEU A 355 19.76 -1.70 -0.07
C LEU A 355 21.11 -1.41 -0.74
N ARG A 356 21.91 -0.53 -0.14
CA ARG A 356 23.24 -0.17 -0.63
C ARG A 356 24.30 -0.30 0.44
N ASP A 357 25.39 -1.00 0.11
CA ASP A 357 26.56 -1.17 0.97
C ASP A 357 26.21 -1.70 2.38
N CYS A 358 25.26 -2.63 2.45
CA CYS A 358 24.74 -3.17 3.71
C CYS A 358 25.59 -4.33 4.23
N ARG A 359 25.69 -4.45 5.56
CA ARG A 359 26.35 -5.55 6.25
C ARG A 359 25.34 -6.32 7.10
N LEU A 360 25.06 -7.56 6.73
CA LEU A 360 24.04 -8.41 7.35
C LEU A 360 24.75 -9.62 7.96
N THR A 361 24.92 -9.66 9.29
CA THR A 361 25.76 -10.68 9.94
C THR A 361 25.13 -11.32 11.17
N GLY A 362 25.47 -12.59 11.41
CA GLY A 362 25.21 -13.25 12.69
C GLY A 362 23.72 -13.47 12.98
N THR A 363 22.89 -13.70 11.97
CA THR A 363 21.46 -13.99 12.18
C THR A 363 21.18 -15.48 12.24
N ASP A 364 20.25 -15.93 13.10
CA ASP A 364 19.81 -17.33 13.15
C ASP A 364 19.03 -17.71 11.88
N GLY A 365 18.24 -16.78 11.33
CA GLY A 365 17.53 -16.92 10.06
C GLY A 365 18.36 -16.47 8.85
N PRO A 366 17.72 -16.37 7.66
CA PRO A 366 18.41 -15.97 6.44
C PRO A 366 18.97 -14.55 6.52
N GLY A 367 20.10 -14.29 5.87
CA GLY A 367 20.64 -12.92 5.79
C GLY A 367 19.67 -11.99 5.07
N LEU A 368 19.19 -12.41 3.89
CA LEU A 368 18.17 -11.72 3.12
C LEU A 368 17.07 -12.70 2.73
N LEU A 369 15.84 -12.42 3.13
CA LEU A 369 14.65 -13.21 2.82
C LEU A 369 13.70 -12.39 1.96
N ILE A 370 13.39 -12.86 0.75
CA ILE A 370 12.46 -12.20 -0.18
C ILE A 370 11.39 -13.20 -0.61
N GLU A 371 10.14 -12.90 -0.25
CA GLU A 371 8.99 -13.81 -0.38
C GLU A 371 7.85 -13.13 -1.13
N GLY A 372 6.76 -13.86 -1.39
CA GLY A 372 5.56 -13.32 -2.03
C GLY A 372 5.87 -12.76 -3.43
N GLY A 373 5.39 -11.56 -3.75
CA GLY A 373 5.77 -10.81 -4.95
C GLY A 373 6.85 -9.74 -4.69
N GLY A 374 7.59 -9.88 -3.60
CA GLY A 374 8.60 -8.93 -3.17
C GLY A 374 9.61 -8.68 -4.28
N GLN A 375 9.95 -7.41 -4.47
CA GLN A 375 11.04 -6.98 -5.33
C GLN A 375 12.10 -6.31 -4.46
N GLY A 376 13.31 -6.18 -4.95
CA GLY A 376 14.36 -5.53 -4.18
C GLY A 376 15.60 -5.35 -5.01
N ARG A 377 16.28 -4.24 -4.78
CA ARG A 377 17.57 -3.96 -5.40
C ARG A 377 18.61 -3.88 -4.31
N ILE A 378 19.57 -4.80 -4.35
CA ILE A 378 20.64 -4.91 -3.38
C ILE A 378 21.94 -4.68 -4.12
N GLU A 379 22.65 -3.61 -3.75
CA GLU A 379 23.87 -3.16 -4.42
C GLU A 379 25.02 -3.06 -3.42
N GLY A 380 26.05 -3.87 -3.62
CA GLY A 380 27.17 -3.90 -2.70
C GLY A 380 26.83 -4.54 -1.36
N GLY A 381 27.86 -4.72 -0.54
CA GLY A 381 27.72 -5.19 0.83
C GLY A 381 28.06 -6.66 1.05
N GLU A 382 27.90 -7.07 2.30
CA GLU A 382 28.31 -8.38 2.81
C GLU A 382 27.16 -9.03 3.59
N ILE A 383 26.91 -10.29 3.30
CA ILE A 383 26.03 -11.17 4.09
C ILE A 383 26.92 -12.27 4.65
N ALA A 384 27.04 -12.38 5.96
CA ALA A 384 27.98 -13.30 6.58
C ALA A 384 27.44 -14.01 7.82
N ASP A 385 27.96 -15.21 8.08
CA ASP A 385 27.81 -15.91 9.36
C ASP A 385 26.32 -16.10 9.76
N THR A 386 25.46 -16.46 8.79
CA THR A 386 24.03 -16.71 9.00
C THR A 386 23.78 -18.18 9.38
N GLY A 387 22.82 -18.41 10.28
CA GLY A 387 22.34 -19.73 10.72
C GLY A 387 21.47 -20.45 9.70
N ASP A 388 21.09 -19.77 8.62
CA ASP A 388 20.34 -20.32 7.49
C ASP A 388 21.01 -19.92 6.15
N ASP A 389 20.24 -19.86 5.05
CA ASP A 389 20.71 -19.36 3.76
C ASP A 389 21.20 -17.90 3.83
N GLY A 390 22.20 -17.54 3.03
CA GLY A 390 22.63 -16.14 2.91
C GLY A 390 21.53 -15.28 2.29
N VAL A 391 21.05 -15.70 1.12
CA VAL A 391 19.92 -15.10 0.41
C VAL A 391 18.91 -16.18 0.09
N ARG A 392 17.65 -16.01 0.50
CA ARG A 392 16.54 -16.88 0.17
C ARG A 392 15.46 -16.12 -0.58
N VAL A 393 15.07 -16.63 -1.75
CA VAL A 393 14.03 -16.04 -2.59
C VAL A 393 12.96 -17.09 -2.90
N THR A 394 11.70 -16.81 -2.56
CA THR A 394 10.56 -17.73 -2.71
C THR A 394 9.33 -17.03 -3.32
N GLY A 395 8.24 -17.77 -3.54
CA GLY A 395 6.99 -17.21 -4.05
C GLY A 395 7.07 -16.82 -5.53
N SER A 396 6.66 -15.59 -5.87
CA SER A 396 6.79 -14.96 -7.20
C SER A 396 7.74 -13.75 -7.16
N ALA A 397 8.68 -13.72 -6.22
CA ALA A 397 9.58 -12.60 -6.02
C ALA A 397 10.59 -12.43 -7.16
N HIS A 398 10.97 -11.17 -7.44
CA HIS A 398 11.85 -10.80 -8.56
C HIS A 398 13.03 -9.87 -8.19
N PRO A 399 13.89 -10.22 -7.21
CA PRO A 399 14.95 -9.33 -6.76
C PRO A 399 16.19 -9.32 -7.67
N ARG A 400 16.95 -8.23 -7.57
CA ARG A 400 18.25 -8.03 -8.23
C ARG A 400 19.34 -7.81 -7.19
N LEU A 401 20.39 -8.62 -7.27
CA LEU A 401 21.59 -8.52 -6.45
C LEU A 401 22.75 -8.13 -7.34
N THR A 402 23.51 -7.11 -6.94
CA THR A 402 24.67 -6.63 -7.67
C THR A 402 25.83 -6.40 -6.71
N ALA A 403 27.02 -6.95 -7.01
CA ALA A 403 28.22 -6.77 -6.20
C ALA A 403 28.06 -7.19 -4.72
N VAL A 404 27.22 -8.19 -4.42
CA VAL A 404 27.00 -8.70 -3.06
C VAL A 404 27.94 -9.86 -2.76
N THR A 405 28.57 -9.85 -1.59
CA THR A 405 29.39 -10.98 -1.10
C THR A 405 28.62 -11.75 -0.02
N VAL A 406 28.42 -13.05 -0.23
CA VAL A 406 27.82 -13.97 0.74
C VAL A 406 28.91 -14.90 1.26
N ARG A 407 29.15 -14.95 2.59
CA ARG A 407 30.20 -15.78 3.18
C ARG A 407 29.76 -16.59 4.40
N ASN A 408 30.35 -17.77 4.57
CA ASN A 408 30.27 -18.55 5.82
C ASN A 408 28.84 -18.80 6.33
N VAL A 409 27.90 -19.03 5.42
CA VAL A 409 26.49 -19.28 5.77
C VAL A 409 26.26 -20.76 6.07
N ALA A 410 25.33 -21.07 6.98
CA ALA A 410 25.11 -22.45 7.43
C ALA A 410 24.55 -23.35 6.31
N HIS A 411 23.65 -22.81 5.49
CA HIS A 411 23.02 -23.52 4.37
C HIS A 411 23.54 -23.01 3.03
N ASN A 412 22.68 -22.50 2.14
CA ASN A 412 23.06 -22.12 0.79
C ASN A 412 23.45 -20.64 0.71
N GLY A 413 24.37 -20.28 -0.18
CA GLY A 413 24.71 -18.89 -0.41
C GLY A 413 23.52 -18.10 -0.97
N VAL A 414 22.99 -18.55 -2.10
CA VAL A 414 21.75 -18.02 -2.70
C VAL A 414 20.81 -19.20 -2.98
N SER A 415 19.58 -19.16 -2.48
CA SER A 415 18.53 -20.15 -2.73
C SER A 415 17.31 -19.52 -3.40
N VAL A 416 16.78 -20.21 -4.42
CA VAL A 416 15.62 -19.77 -5.22
C VAL A 416 14.65 -20.93 -5.33
N ALA A 417 13.42 -20.74 -4.89
CA ALA A 417 12.35 -21.75 -4.94
C ALA A 417 11.00 -21.12 -5.33
N GLY A 418 9.95 -21.93 -5.42
CA GLY A 418 8.64 -21.50 -5.91
C GLY A 418 8.71 -21.08 -7.38
N ARG A 419 8.04 -19.98 -7.73
CA ARG A 419 8.08 -19.33 -9.05
C ARG A 419 8.97 -18.09 -9.06
N ALA A 420 9.87 -17.96 -8.08
CA ALA A 420 10.70 -16.80 -7.93
C ALA A 420 11.74 -16.71 -9.05
N ARG A 421 12.18 -15.48 -9.33
CA ARG A 421 13.27 -15.21 -10.28
C ARG A 421 14.26 -14.25 -9.65
N VAL A 422 15.50 -14.67 -9.51
CA VAL A 422 16.58 -13.80 -9.02
C VAL A 422 17.57 -13.49 -10.13
N THR A 423 18.03 -12.25 -10.17
CA THR A 423 19.20 -11.86 -10.98
C THR A 423 20.36 -11.54 -10.05
N VAL A 424 21.50 -12.18 -10.30
CA VAL A 424 22.72 -12.06 -9.52
C VAL A 424 23.83 -11.58 -10.46
N THR A 425 24.46 -10.46 -10.17
CA THR A 425 25.45 -9.85 -11.07
C THR A 425 26.67 -9.41 -10.30
N ASP A 426 27.87 -9.81 -10.73
CA ASP A 426 29.12 -9.49 -10.03
C ASP A 426 29.12 -9.91 -8.53
N CYS A 427 28.34 -10.92 -8.15
CA CYS A 427 28.25 -11.37 -6.76
C CYS A 427 29.18 -12.54 -6.48
N GLU A 428 29.52 -12.75 -5.21
CA GLU A 428 30.33 -13.87 -4.74
C GLU A 428 29.60 -14.64 -3.65
N SER A 429 29.58 -15.97 -3.76
CA SER A 429 29.12 -16.90 -2.73
C SER A 429 30.30 -17.79 -2.32
N THR A 430 30.74 -17.70 -1.07
CA THR A 430 31.92 -18.44 -0.58
C THR A 430 31.71 -19.11 0.78
N GLY A 431 32.14 -20.35 0.91
CA GLY A 431 32.15 -21.04 2.21
C GLY A 431 30.77 -21.37 2.76
N ALA A 432 29.75 -21.53 1.90
CA ALA A 432 28.44 -21.99 2.31
C ALA A 432 28.47 -23.45 2.79
N GLY A 433 27.71 -23.76 3.84
CA GLY A 433 27.60 -25.12 4.39
C GLY A 433 26.79 -26.09 3.52
N GLY A 434 25.97 -25.55 2.62
CA GLY A 434 25.24 -26.23 1.55
C GLY A 434 25.84 -25.92 0.18
N HIS A 435 24.98 -25.50 -0.75
CA HIS A 435 25.36 -25.13 -2.12
C HIS A 435 25.73 -23.65 -2.21
N GLY A 436 26.63 -23.28 -3.13
CA GLY A 436 26.93 -21.87 -3.36
C GLY A 436 25.72 -21.11 -3.90
N MET A 437 25.05 -21.67 -4.91
CA MET A 437 23.76 -21.24 -5.42
C MET A 437 22.84 -22.45 -5.64
N LEU A 438 21.57 -22.34 -5.28
CA LEU A 438 20.54 -23.37 -5.42
C LEU A 438 19.33 -22.79 -6.14
N ALA A 439 18.91 -23.45 -7.22
CA ALA A 439 17.61 -23.23 -7.85
C ALA A 439 16.82 -24.54 -7.79
N ASP A 440 15.63 -24.50 -7.19
CA ASP A 440 14.76 -25.66 -6.97
C ASP A 440 13.30 -25.32 -7.35
N GLU A 441 12.43 -26.33 -7.33
CA GLU A 441 11.01 -26.21 -7.68
C GLU A 441 10.79 -25.59 -9.07
N GLN A 442 10.26 -24.37 -9.21
CA GLN A 442 10.13 -23.64 -10.49
C GLN A 442 11.00 -22.38 -10.52
N GLY A 443 12.00 -22.32 -9.63
CA GLY A 443 12.86 -21.16 -9.43
C GLY A 443 13.70 -20.82 -10.65
N GLN A 444 13.92 -19.54 -10.88
CA GLN A 444 14.73 -19.04 -11.98
C GLN A 444 15.93 -18.26 -11.45
N LEU A 445 17.14 -18.76 -11.71
CA LEU A 445 18.38 -18.11 -11.33
C LEU A 445 19.11 -17.61 -12.59
N VAL A 446 19.33 -16.31 -12.68
CA VAL A 446 20.16 -15.69 -13.71
C VAL A 446 21.40 -15.12 -13.03
N ALA A 447 22.58 -15.68 -13.30
CA ALA A 447 23.84 -15.22 -12.77
C ALA A 447 24.75 -14.69 -13.89
N ASP A 448 25.23 -13.46 -13.75
CA ASP A 448 26.18 -12.81 -14.66
C ASP A 448 27.46 -12.44 -13.90
N ARG A 449 28.63 -12.79 -14.46
CA ARG A 449 29.96 -12.46 -13.92
C ARG A 449 30.12 -12.76 -12.42
N SER A 450 29.45 -13.80 -11.94
CA SER A 450 29.37 -14.12 -10.51
C SER A 450 30.22 -15.33 -10.13
N ARG A 451 30.55 -15.46 -8.85
CA ARG A 451 31.50 -16.44 -8.32
C ARG A 451 30.86 -17.35 -7.29
N SER A 452 31.13 -18.65 -7.37
CA SER A 452 30.72 -19.65 -6.38
C SER A 452 31.92 -20.50 -5.97
N LEU A 453 32.43 -20.25 -4.75
CA LEU A 453 33.76 -20.66 -4.32
C LEU A 453 33.71 -21.45 -3.01
N ARG A 454 34.52 -22.51 -2.88
CA ARG A 454 34.83 -23.14 -1.57
C ARG A 454 33.60 -23.59 -0.75
N ASN A 455 32.52 -23.99 -1.41
CA ASN A 455 31.31 -24.42 -0.72
C ASN A 455 31.40 -25.91 -0.33
N ARG A 456 30.67 -26.31 0.73
CA ARG A 456 30.70 -27.70 1.25
C ARG A 456 29.97 -28.71 0.37
N ARG A 457 29.04 -28.27 -0.49
CA ARG A 457 28.41 -29.10 -1.52
C ARG A 457 28.78 -28.58 -2.92
N HIS A 458 27.80 -28.48 -3.80
CA HIS A 458 27.99 -28.04 -5.17
C HIS A 458 28.15 -26.52 -5.26
N GLY A 459 28.87 -26.05 -6.27
CA GLY A 459 28.95 -24.62 -6.55
C GLY A 459 27.59 -24.06 -6.99
N VAL A 460 26.92 -24.73 -7.92
CA VAL A 460 25.55 -24.45 -8.35
C VAL A 460 24.77 -25.75 -8.42
N GLN A 461 23.60 -25.81 -7.80
CA GLN A 461 22.65 -26.92 -7.91
C GLN A 461 21.38 -26.45 -8.62
N VAL A 462 20.97 -27.22 -9.63
CA VAL A 462 19.66 -27.07 -10.30
C VAL A 462 18.85 -28.31 -10.00
N ALA A 463 17.69 -28.15 -9.37
CA ALA A 463 16.79 -29.24 -8.98
C ALA A 463 15.35 -28.95 -9.41
N GLY A 464 14.48 -29.96 -9.36
CA GLY A 464 13.07 -29.81 -9.72
C GLY A 464 12.86 -29.37 -11.17
N ALA A 465 11.94 -28.45 -11.39
CA ALA A 465 11.67 -27.77 -12.67
C ALA A 465 12.30 -26.35 -12.69
N ALA A 466 13.47 -26.18 -12.10
CA ALA A 466 14.16 -24.90 -12.04
C ALA A 466 14.92 -24.59 -13.33
N ARG A 467 15.06 -23.29 -13.64
CA ARG A 467 15.82 -22.79 -14.80
C ARG A 467 17.00 -21.97 -14.36
N VAL A 468 18.15 -22.21 -14.99
CA VAL A 468 19.38 -21.49 -14.66
C VAL A 468 20.09 -20.98 -15.91
N SER A 469 20.55 -19.73 -15.85
CA SER A 469 21.43 -19.13 -16.84
C SER A 469 22.66 -18.55 -16.16
N LEU A 470 23.84 -19.07 -16.50
CA LEU A 470 25.13 -18.61 -16.01
C LEU A 470 25.90 -18.00 -17.17
N THR A 471 26.31 -16.74 -17.05
CA THR A 471 27.15 -16.04 -18.05
C THR A 471 28.39 -15.51 -17.38
N GLY A 472 29.58 -15.78 -17.91
CA GLY A 472 30.85 -15.25 -17.37
C GLY A 472 31.15 -15.68 -15.93
N CYS A 473 30.54 -16.77 -15.44
CA CYS A 473 30.61 -17.15 -14.03
C CYS A 473 31.84 -18.03 -13.72
N THR A 474 32.37 -17.91 -12.50
CA THR A 474 33.47 -18.77 -11.99
C THR A 474 32.97 -19.65 -10.86
N VAL A 475 33.11 -20.95 -11.01
CA VAL A 475 32.70 -21.94 -10.02
C VAL A 475 33.88 -22.83 -9.68
N SER A 476 34.45 -22.66 -8.48
CA SER A 476 35.72 -23.31 -8.17
C SER A 476 35.91 -23.71 -6.70
N GLU A 477 36.82 -24.66 -6.50
CA GLU A 477 37.25 -25.11 -5.17
C GLU A 477 36.10 -25.66 -4.29
N ASN A 478 34.98 -26.09 -4.89
CA ASN A 478 33.85 -26.64 -4.14
C ASN A 478 34.08 -28.12 -3.78
N SER A 479 33.50 -28.56 -2.66
CA SER A 479 33.66 -29.94 -2.17
C SER A 479 32.79 -30.96 -2.91
N GLY A 480 31.79 -30.52 -3.67
CA GLY A 480 31.02 -31.34 -4.62
C GLY A 480 31.35 -30.99 -6.07
N ASP A 481 30.43 -31.29 -6.99
CA ASP A 481 30.48 -30.82 -8.38
C ASP A 481 30.45 -29.28 -8.48
N GLY A 482 31.02 -28.73 -9.56
CA GLY A 482 30.92 -27.30 -9.87
C GLY A 482 29.47 -26.91 -10.13
N VAL A 483 28.89 -27.43 -11.21
CA VAL A 483 27.47 -27.27 -11.56
C VAL A 483 26.82 -28.64 -11.65
N ARG A 484 25.79 -28.87 -10.84
CA ARG A 484 25.00 -30.10 -10.81
C ARG A 484 23.59 -29.82 -11.33
N VAL A 485 23.18 -30.54 -12.37
CA VAL A 485 21.88 -30.36 -13.03
C VAL A 485 21.02 -31.60 -12.84
N ASP A 486 20.07 -31.54 -11.93
CA ASP A 486 19.04 -32.54 -11.69
C ASP A 486 17.65 -31.95 -12.04
N SER A 487 17.54 -31.31 -13.22
CA SER A 487 16.30 -30.72 -13.74
C SER A 487 16.06 -31.12 -15.20
N ALA A 488 14.78 -31.24 -15.57
CA ALA A 488 14.37 -31.44 -16.95
C ALA A 488 14.24 -30.11 -17.75
N GLU A 489 14.31 -28.97 -17.06
CA GLU A 489 14.18 -27.64 -17.68
C GLU A 489 15.52 -27.12 -18.25
N PRO A 490 15.49 -26.11 -19.15
CA PRO A 490 16.70 -25.60 -19.78
C PRO A 490 17.69 -24.98 -18.79
N VAL A 491 18.96 -25.39 -18.91
CA VAL A 491 20.10 -24.81 -18.19
C VAL A 491 21.14 -24.33 -19.20
N THR A 492 21.57 -23.07 -19.07
CA THR A 492 22.52 -22.44 -20.00
C THR A 492 23.76 -21.97 -19.26
N LEU A 493 24.92 -22.30 -19.81
CA LEU A 493 26.22 -21.83 -19.35
C LEU A 493 26.95 -21.22 -20.54
N THR A 494 27.35 -19.96 -20.42
CA THR A 494 28.11 -19.24 -21.45
C THR A 494 29.33 -18.59 -20.82
N ASP A 495 30.50 -18.76 -21.42
CA ASP A 495 31.76 -18.15 -20.95
C ASP A 495 32.10 -18.48 -19.47
N CYS A 496 31.77 -19.68 -19.01
CA CYS A 496 31.92 -20.07 -17.60
C CYS A 496 33.23 -20.85 -17.32
N GLN A 497 33.78 -20.68 -16.12
CA GLN A 497 34.97 -21.41 -15.64
C GLN A 497 34.62 -22.32 -14.46
N LEU A 498 34.77 -23.63 -14.65
CA LEU A 498 34.45 -24.67 -13.67
C LEU A 498 35.75 -25.41 -13.31
N THR A 499 36.42 -25.01 -12.22
CA THR A 499 37.80 -25.48 -11.95
C THR A 499 38.07 -25.87 -10.50
N GLY A 500 38.93 -26.86 -10.25
CA GLY A 500 39.39 -27.19 -8.90
C GLY A 500 38.30 -27.75 -7.96
N ASN A 501 37.19 -28.26 -8.48
CA ASN A 501 36.12 -28.85 -7.68
C ASN A 501 36.42 -30.35 -7.41
N ARG A 502 36.05 -30.84 -6.22
CA ARG A 502 36.22 -32.27 -5.88
C ARG A 502 35.26 -33.20 -6.63
N GLY A 503 34.17 -32.67 -7.15
CA GLY A 503 33.30 -33.38 -8.09
C GLY A 503 33.72 -33.19 -9.54
N ALA A 504 32.79 -33.31 -10.48
CA ALA A 504 32.98 -32.88 -11.86
C ALA A 504 32.76 -31.36 -11.98
N GLY A 505 33.32 -30.71 -13.00
CA GLY A 505 33.03 -29.30 -13.26
C GLY A 505 31.55 -29.11 -13.61
N LEU A 506 31.06 -29.84 -14.61
CA LEU A 506 29.64 -29.97 -14.95
C LEU A 506 29.17 -31.44 -14.83
N ARG A 507 28.04 -31.66 -14.15
CA ARG A 507 27.40 -32.98 -14.02
C ARG A 507 25.91 -32.93 -14.29
N GLU A 508 25.46 -33.75 -15.22
CA GLU A 508 24.05 -33.97 -15.54
C GLU A 508 23.50 -35.19 -14.78
N GLY A 509 22.34 -35.03 -14.16
CA GLY A 509 21.57 -36.08 -13.52
C GLY A 509 20.86 -36.98 -14.54
N VAL A 510 20.58 -38.22 -14.16
CA VAL A 510 19.90 -39.20 -15.03
C VAL A 510 18.49 -38.68 -15.36
N GLY A 511 18.24 -38.34 -16.63
CA GLY A 511 16.96 -37.80 -17.11
C GLY A 511 16.91 -36.27 -17.33
N ALA A 512 18.03 -35.55 -17.11
CA ALA A 512 18.17 -34.14 -17.49
C ALA A 512 18.31 -34.02 -19.02
N ALA A 513 17.53 -33.16 -19.67
CA ALA A 513 17.38 -33.22 -21.14
C ALA A 513 17.91 -32.01 -21.92
N ARG A 514 18.35 -30.90 -21.29
CA ARG A 514 18.69 -29.65 -22.01
C ARG A 514 19.73 -28.77 -21.32
N VAL A 515 20.98 -29.23 -21.18
CA VAL A 515 22.10 -28.35 -20.84
C VAL A 515 22.76 -27.81 -22.12
N SER A 516 22.88 -26.49 -22.22
CA SER A 516 23.63 -25.82 -23.28
C SER A 516 24.86 -25.18 -22.67
N ALA A 517 26.05 -25.69 -23.01
CA ALA A 517 27.33 -25.16 -22.56
C ALA A 517 28.09 -24.57 -23.74
N ASP A 518 28.26 -23.25 -23.77
CA ASP A 518 29.03 -22.53 -24.77
C ASP A 518 30.25 -21.86 -24.12
N ASN A 519 31.43 -22.08 -24.70
CA ASN A 519 32.72 -21.61 -24.16
C ASN A 519 32.91 -21.88 -22.64
N VAL A 520 32.60 -23.10 -22.19
CA VAL A 520 32.77 -23.52 -20.79
C VAL A 520 34.12 -24.21 -20.59
N VAL A 521 34.91 -23.72 -19.64
CA VAL A 521 36.19 -24.30 -19.25
C VAL A 521 35.99 -25.24 -18.06
N ASP A 522 36.01 -26.55 -18.30
CA ASP A 522 35.97 -27.60 -17.26
C ASP A 522 37.34 -28.26 -17.17
N ARG A 523 38.12 -27.95 -16.12
CA ARG A 523 39.47 -28.51 -15.90
C ARG A 523 39.85 -28.56 -14.44
N ASP A 524 40.86 -29.38 -14.12
CA ASP A 524 41.41 -29.50 -12.76
C ASP A 524 40.37 -29.95 -11.71
N ASN A 525 39.32 -30.66 -12.13
CA ASN A 525 38.30 -31.25 -11.26
C ASN A 525 38.63 -32.74 -10.97
N GLU A 526 38.31 -33.25 -9.78
CA GLU A 526 38.74 -34.60 -9.34
C GLU A 526 37.92 -35.75 -9.96
N SER A 527 36.73 -35.47 -10.51
CA SER A 527 35.93 -36.43 -11.30
C SER A 527 35.83 -36.00 -12.77
N ALA A 528 35.86 -36.97 -13.68
CA ALA A 528 35.58 -36.74 -15.09
C ALA A 528 34.16 -36.18 -15.29
N ALA A 529 34.01 -35.25 -16.23
CA ALA A 529 32.72 -34.75 -16.68
C ALA A 529 31.89 -35.91 -17.26
N ALA A 530 30.63 -36.02 -16.84
CA ALA A 530 29.68 -36.97 -17.42
C ALA A 530 28.83 -36.25 -18.47
N THR A 531 29.46 -35.77 -19.54
CA THR A 531 28.73 -35.40 -20.76
C THR A 531 28.43 -36.71 -21.50
N GLY A 532 27.14 -37.01 -21.74
CA GLY A 532 26.76 -38.14 -22.59
C GLY A 532 27.47 -38.06 -23.96
N PRO A 533 27.83 -39.19 -24.59
CA PRO A 533 28.55 -39.18 -25.85
C PRO A 533 27.58 -38.82 -26.98
N ASP A 534 27.56 -37.56 -27.40
CA ASP A 534 27.47 -37.10 -28.79
C ASP A 534 27.07 -35.62 -28.81
N GLY A 535 28.00 -34.76 -29.26
CA GLY A 535 27.74 -33.33 -29.36
C GLY A 535 28.98 -32.52 -29.71
N LEU A 536 29.68 -32.86 -30.79
CA LEU A 536 30.48 -31.86 -31.50
C LEU A 536 29.52 -30.78 -31.99
N PRO A 537 29.79 -29.48 -31.75
CA PRO A 537 28.99 -28.42 -32.35
C PRO A 537 29.29 -28.37 -33.84
N ALA A 538 28.45 -29.04 -34.63
CA ALA A 538 28.31 -28.73 -36.03
C ALA A 538 27.53 -27.41 -36.15
N ASP A 539 28.09 -26.49 -36.93
CA ASP A 539 27.44 -25.38 -37.63
C ASP A 539 26.04 -24.99 -37.12
N SER A 540 25.90 -23.73 -36.71
CA SER A 540 24.61 -23.04 -36.61
C SER A 540 23.86 -23.12 -37.96
N GLY A 541 23.10 -24.19 -38.12
CA GLY A 541 22.09 -24.42 -39.14
C GLY A 541 20.69 -24.23 -38.54
N PRO A 542 19.70 -23.81 -39.34
CA PRO A 542 18.70 -22.86 -38.88
C PRO A 542 17.47 -23.53 -38.30
N GLY A 543 17.20 -23.26 -37.03
CA GLY A 543 15.89 -23.40 -36.38
C GLY A 543 16.01 -22.71 -35.02
N ASP A 544 15.76 -21.41 -34.87
CA ASP A 544 14.51 -20.71 -35.19
C ASP A 544 14.81 -19.20 -35.30
N SER A 545 15.11 -18.68 -36.49
CA SER A 545 15.43 -17.24 -36.61
C SER A 545 14.22 -16.39 -36.20
N PRO A 546 14.37 -15.24 -35.53
CA PRO A 546 13.28 -14.32 -35.17
C PRO A 546 12.39 -13.94 -36.37
N LEU A 547 12.93 -13.97 -37.59
CA LEU A 547 12.15 -13.81 -38.82
C LEU A 547 11.18 -14.98 -39.07
N ARG A 548 11.60 -16.23 -38.83
CA ARG A 548 10.70 -17.39 -38.88
C ARG A 548 9.67 -17.36 -37.76
N GLN A 549 10.07 -16.97 -36.56
CA GLN A 549 9.12 -16.80 -35.44
C GLN A 549 8.05 -15.76 -35.77
N LEU A 550 8.43 -14.62 -36.38
CA LEU A 550 7.49 -13.60 -36.88
C LEU A 550 6.56 -14.16 -37.97
N GLN A 551 7.09 -14.93 -38.92
CA GLN A 551 6.28 -15.57 -39.98
C GLN A 551 5.32 -16.60 -39.41
N ALA A 552 5.75 -17.33 -38.37
CA ALA A 552 4.99 -18.36 -37.70
C ALA A 552 3.85 -17.80 -36.83
N MET A 553 3.88 -16.55 -36.37
CA MET A 553 2.78 -15.94 -35.61
C MET A 553 1.43 -16.08 -36.35
N VAL A 554 0.33 -16.25 -35.63
CA VAL A 554 -1.00 -16.33 -36.25
C VAL A 554 -1.40 -14.94 -36.77
N GLY A 555 -2.05 -14.89 -37.95
CA GLY A 555 -2.56 -13.66 -38.54
C GLY A 555 -1.52 -12.59 -38.88
N LEU A 556 -1.87 -11.32 -38.67
CA LEU A 556 -1.02 -10.14 -38.87
C LEU A 556 -0.45 -9.98 -40.32
N PRO A 557 -1.22 -10.24 -41.40
CA PRO A 557 -0.67 -10.24 -42.76
C PRO A 557 -0.14 -8.86 -43.19
N THR A 558 -0.77 -7.77 -42.73
CA THR A 558 -0.32 -6.39 -42.99
C THR A 558 0.99 -6.09 -42.28
N VAL A 559 1.07 -6.40 -40.98
CA VAL A 559 2.28 -6.20 -40.16
C VAL A 559 3.46 -7.01 -40.70
N LYS A 560 3.25 -8.29 -41.02
CA LYS A 560 4.30 -9.17 -41.58
C LYS A 560 4.87 -8.61 -42.89
N ARG A 561 4.01 -8.13 -43.81
CA ARG A 561 4.46 -7.50 -45.06
C ARG A 561 5.24 -6.22 -44.81
N GLN A 562 4.76 -5.36 -43.93
CA GLN A 562 5.40 -4.08 -43.62
C GLN A 562 6.76 -4.25 -42.93
N LEU A 563 6.86 -5.19 -41.98
CA LEU A 563 8.13 -5.53 -41.32
C LEU A 563 9.11 -6.24 -42.24
N THR A 564 8.64 -7.15 -43.09
CA THR A 564 9.50 -7.80 -44.11
C THR A 564 10.08 -6.75 -45.06
N SER A 565 9.27 -5.78 -45.50
CA SER A 565 9.76 -4.64 -46.30
C SER A 565 10.83 -3.82 -45.57
N LEU A 566 10.69 -3.60 -44.26
CA LEU A 566 11.71 -2.93 -43.44
C LEU A 566 13.00 -3.74 -43.32
N VAL A 567 12.88 -5.05 -43.14
CA VAL A 567 14.00 -5.99 -43.11
C VAL A 567 14.76 -5.99 -44.44
N ASP A 568 14.04 -6.02 -45.56
CA ASP A 568 14.64 -6.00 -46.90
C ASP A 568 15.35 -4.68 -47.21
N LEU A 569 14.80 -3.55 -46.76
CA LEU A 569 15.47 -2.25 -46.86
C LEU A 569 16.78 -2.22 -46.06
N ASN A 570 16.79 -2.75 -44.84
CA ASN A 570 18.00 -2.84 -44.03
C ASN A 570 19.05 -3.80 -44.64
N ARG A 571 18.61 -4.95 -45.21
CA ARG A 571 19.48 -5.85 -45.97
C ARG A 571 20.10 -5.18 -47.19
N MET A 572 19.32 -4.40 -47.93
CA MET A 572 19.82 -3.63 -49.07
C MET A 572 20.80 -2.53 -48.64
N ALA A 573 20.53 -1.84 -47.54
CA ALA A 573 21.44 -0.86 -46.96
C ALA A 573 22.79 -1.49 -46.54
N GLN A 574 22.76 -2.66 -45.90
CA GLN A 574 23.97 -3.43 -45.57
C GLN A 574 24.76 -3.83 -46.82
N ARG A 575 24.09 -4.36 -47.85
CA ARG A 575 24.73 -4.71 -49.14
C ARG A 575 25.37 -3.50 -49.82
N ARG A 576 24.72 -2.34 -49.79
CA ARG A 576 25.27 -1.09 -50.33
C ARG A 576 26.50 -0.63 -49.54
N ARG A 577 26.47 -0.70 -48.21
CA ARG A 577 27.64 -0.40 -47.35
C ARG A 577 28.81 -1.33 -47.65
N ALA A 578 28.56 -2.64 -47.72
CA ALA A 578 29.58 -3.64 -48.05
C ALA A 578 30.17 -3.43 -49.46
N ALA A 579 29.39 -2.90 -50.39
CA ALA A 579 29.82 -2.54 -51.74
C ALA A 579 30.43 -1.11 -51.86
N GLY A 580 30.59 -0.38 -50.75
CA GLY A 580 31.12 1.00 -50.75
C GLY A 580 30.21 2.05 -51.40
N LEU A 581 28.93 1.72 -51.62
CA LEU A 581 27.96 2.63 -52.24
C LEU A 581 27.27 3.52 -51.19
N PRO A 582 26.93 4.78 -51.53
CA PRO A 582 26.22 5.66 -50.61
C PRO A 582 24.85 5.09 -50.27
N VAL A 583 24.52 5.07 -48.98
CA VAL A 583 23.24 4.61 -48.45
C VAL A 583 22.38 5.82 -48.08
N PRO A 584 21.15 5.94 -48.61
CA PRO A 584 20.24 7.01 -48.21
C PRO A 584 19.96 6.96 -46.71
N PRO A 585 19.91 8.10 -46.01
CA PRO A 585 19.54 8.14 -44.60
C PRO A 585 18.06 7.74 -44.46
N THR A 586 17.78 6.67 -43.71
CA THR A 586 16.41 6.23 -43.38
C THR A 586 16.23 6.24 -41.88
N SER A 587 15.15 6.88 -41.40
CA SER A 587 14.80 6.77 -39.98
C SER A 587 14.39 5.35 -39.63
N ARG A 588 14.82 4.87 -38.46
CA ARG A 588 14.60 3.52 -37.97
C ARG A 588 13.45 3.41 -36.96
N HIS A 589 12.94 4.54 -36.48
CA HIS A 589 11.88 4.59 -35.47
C HIS A 589 10.50 4.38 -36.11
N VAL A 590 9.63 3.63 -35.43
CA VAL A 590 8.34 3.15 -35.99
C VAL A 590 7.22 3.34 -34.98
N ILE A 591 6.02 3.66 -35.45
CA ILE A 591 4.80 3.68 -34.63
C ILE A 591 4.04 2.37 -34.79
N PHE A 592 3.64 1.74 -33.69
CA PHE A 592 2.75 0.57 -33.67
C PHE A 592 1.35 1.02 -33.26
N ALA A 593 0.43 1.09 -34.22
CA ALA A 593 -0.92 1.60 -34.02
C ALA A 593 -1.95 0.46 -34.08
N GLY A 594 -2.75 0.27 -33.05
CA GLY A 594 -3.87 -0.68 -33.12
C GLY A 594 -4.41 -1.15 -31.77
N PRO A 595 -5.50 -1.92 -31.77
CA PRO A 595 -6.21 -2.36 -30.57
C PRO A 595 -5.34 -3.18 -29.60
N PRO A 596 -5.68 -3.23 -28.28
CA PRO A 596 -4.91 -3.98 -27.29
C PRO A 596 -4.93 -5.49 -27.58
N GLY A 597 -3.88 -6.20 -27.14
CA GLY A 597 -3.81 -7.66 -27.27
C GLY A 597 -3.54 -8.20 -28.68
N THR A 598 -3.24 -7.34 -29.65
CA THR A 598 -2.85 -7.70 -31.04
C THR A 598 -1.39 -8.15 -31.19
N GLY A 599 -0.59 -8.14 -30.11
CA GLY A 599 0.78 -8.65 -30.11
C GLY A 599 1.89 -7.61 -30.39
N LYS A 600 1.61 -6.31 -30.26
CA LYS A 600 2.55 -5.20 -30.49
C LYS A 600 3.92 -5.39 -29.80
N THR A 601 3.93 -5.65 -28.49
CA THR A 601 5.17 -5.85 -27.71
C THR A 601 5.94 -7.10 -28.17
N THR A 602 5.24 -8.19 -28.47
CA THR A 602 5.84 -9.44 -28.99
C THR A 602 6.53 -9.20 -30.33
N VAL A 603 5.84 -8.50 -31.25
CA VAL A 603 6.39 -8.15 -32.56
C VAL A 603 7.58 -7.19 -32.43
N ALA A 604 7.56 -6.25 -31.48
CA ALA A 604 8.68 -5.35 -31.21
C ALA A 604 9.94 -6.12 -30.78
N ARG A 605 9.79 -7.12 -29.90
CA ARG A 605 10.88 -8.01 -29.46
C ARG A 605 11.49 -8.78 -30.63
N LEU A 606 10.64 -9.40 -31.45
CA LEU A 606 11.07 -10.15 -32.62
C LEU A 606 11.79 -9.24 -33.63
N TYR A 607 11.26 -8.05 -33.87
CA TYR A 607 11.88 -7.08 -34.77
C TYR A 607 13.27 -6.65 -34.28
N GLY A 608 13.46 -6.42 -32.98
CA GLY A 608 14.77 -6.18 -32.37
C GLY A 608 15.77 -7.31 -32.63
N GLY A 609 15.33 -8.56 -32.42
CA GLY A 609 16.13 -9.75 -32.71
C GLY A 609 16.52 -9.87 -34.19
N ILE A 610 15.58 -9.61 -35.11
CA ILE A 610 15.87 -9.61 -36.56
C ILE A 610 16.95 -8.55 -36.89
N LEU A 611 16.85 -7.35 -36.34
CA LEU A 611 17.84 -6.29 -36.60
C LEU A 611 19.21 -6.61 -36.01
N ALA A 612 19.28 -7.32 -34.88
CA ALA A 612 20.55 -7.82 -34.34
C ALA A 612 21.18 -8.89 -35.24
N GLU A 613 20.40 -9.86 -35.72
CA GLU A 613 20.89 -10.87 -36.69
C GLU A 613 21.42 -10.25 -37.99
N LEU A 614 20.83 -9.13 -38.43
CA LEU A 614 21.27 -8.40 -39.62
C LEU A 614 22.47 -7.48 -39.36
N GLY A 615 23.03 -7.48 -38.14
CA GLY A 615 24.13 -6.61 -37.73
C GLY A 615 23.77 -5.13 -37.76
N VAL A 616 22.48 -4.79 -37.68
CA VAL A 616 21.99 -3.40 -37.63
C VAL A 616 21.98 -2.87 -36.20
N LEU A 617 21.67 -3.75 -35.23
CA LEU A 617 21.74 -3.50 -33.78
C LEU A 617 22.79 -4.42 -33.14
N ARG A 618 23.32 -4.03 -31.98
CA ARG A 618 24.36 -4.81 -31.27
C ARG A 618 23.81 -6.06 -30.57
N SER A 619 22.62 -5.98 -29.97
CA SER A 619 22.03 -7.11 -29.20
C SER A 619 20.52 -7.29 -29.37
N GLY A 620 19.78 -6.28 -29.85
CA GLY A 620 18.35 -6.43 -30.20
C GLY A 620 17.41 -6.61 -29.01
N HIS A 621 17.89 -6.44 -27.78
CA HIS A 621 17.09 -6.51 -26.56
C HIS A 621 15.98 -5.45 -26.54
N LEU A 622 14.87 -5.73 -25.84
CA LEU A 622 13.71 -4.84 -25.73
C LEU A 622 13.66 -4.22 -24.33
N VAL A 623 13.61 -2.90 -24.25
CA VAL A 623 13.29 -2.12 -23.04
C VAL A 623 11.88 -1.56 -23.21
N GLU A 624 10.94 -2.03 -22.39
CA GLU A 624 9.53 -1.62 -22.41
C GLU A 624 9.25 -0.63 -21.29
N VAL A 625 8.61 0.49 -21.61
CA VAL A 625 8.32 1.59 -20.68
C VAL A 625 6.97 2.27 -20.97
N GLY A 626 6.37 2.87 -19.94
CA GLY A 626 5.20 3.73 -20.07
C GLY A 626 5.46 5.17 -19.61
N ARG A 627 4.41 6.00 -19.55
CA ARG A 627 4.52 7.41 -19.07
C ARG A 627 5.15 7.51 -17.67
N GLY A 628 4.79 6.60 -16.77
CA GLY A 628 5.29 6.58 -15.39
C GLY A 628 6.80 6.37 -15.30
N ASP A 629 7.42 5.74 -16.29
CA ASP A 629 8.86 5.47 -16.34
C ASP A 629 9.65 6.62 -16.96
N LEU A 630 9.02 7.40 -17.83
CA LEU A 630 9.67 8.52 -18.52
C LEU A 630 9.54 9.85 -17.76
N VAL A 631 8.42 10.06 -17.06
CA VAL A 631 8.09 11.33 -16.39
C VAL A 631 8.43 11.29 -14.90
N ALA A 632 9.07 12.35 -14.39
CA ALA A 632 9.37 12.51 -12.96
C ALA A 632 8.36 13.45 -12.27
N GLN A 633 8.24 13.34 -10.93
CA GLN A 633 7.36 14.20 -10.11
C GLN A 633 8.04 15.49 -9.63
N VAL A 634 9.29 15.75 -10.05
CA VAL A 634 10.11 16.89 -9.63
C VAL A 634 10.62 17.62 -10.89
N ILE A 635 10.65 18.96 -10.84
CA ILE A 635 11.16 19.81 -11.94
C ILE A 635 12.60 19.46 -12.28
N GLY A 636 12.89 19.18 -13.55
CA GLY A 636 14.21 18.80 -14.07
C GLY A 636 14.56 17.31 -13.90
N GLY A 637 13.72 16.51 -13.24
CA GLY A 637 13.93 15.07 -13.09
C GLY A 637 13.54 14.25 -14.32
N THR A 638 12.63 14.77 -15.15
CA THR A 638 12.08 14.04 -16.31
C THR A 638 13.13 13.80 -17.38
N ALA A 639 13.98 14.79 -17.69
CA ALA A 639 15.07 14.63 -18.66
C ALA A 639 16.06 13.54 -18.21
N ILE A 640 16.39 13.47 -16.92
CA ILE A 640 17.30 12.47 -16.35
C ILE A 640 16.69 11.07 -16.51
N LYS A 641 15.45 10.91 -16.04
CA LYS A 641 14.74 9.63 -16.06
C LYS A 641 14.54 9.08 -17.48
N THR A 642 14.17 9.97 -18.41
CA THR A 642 14.04 9.65 -19.84
C THR A 642 15.40 9.23 -20.43
N THR A 643 16.49 9.91 -20.06
CA THR A 643 17.85 9.58 -20.53
C THR A 643 18.32 8.22 -20.02
N GLU A 644 18.07 7.89 -18.76
CA GLU A 644 18.43 6.60 -18.16
C GLU A 644 17.74 5.43 -18.88
N VAL A 645 16.43 5.55 -19.07
CA VAL A 645 15.61 4.56 -19.80
C VAL A 645 16.10 4.41 -21.24
N PHE A 646 16.38 5.51 -21.94
CA PHE A 646 16.87 5.48 -23.30
C PHE A 646 18.27 4.83 -23.39
N THR A 647 19.15 5.15 -22.45
CA THR A 647 20.51 4.60 -22.37
C THR A 647 20.46 3.09 -22.17
N ALA A 648 19.53 2.59 -21.35
CA ALA A 648 19.32 1.16 -21.15
C ALA A 648 18.90 0.42 -22.43
N ALA A 649 18.36 1.13 -23.44
CA ALA A 649 17.94 0.56 -24.72
C ALA A 649 19.02 0.64 -25.82
N LEU A 650 20.20 1.21 -25.55
CA LEU A 650 21.27 1.34 -26.53
C LEU A 650 21.75 -0.03 -27.02
N GLY A 651 21.78 -0.23 -28.35
CA GLY A 651 22.05 -1.52 -28.99
C GLY A 651 20.82 -2.41 -29.15
N GLY A 652 19.64 -1.94 -28.74
CA GLY A 652 18.36 -2.65 -28.75
C GLY A 652 17.17 -1.78 -29.20
N VAL A 653 16.01 -2.05 -28.61
CA VAL A 653 14.73 -1.42 -28.93
C VAL A 653 14.13 -0.79 -27.67
N LEU A 654 13.84 0.51 -27.72
CA LEU A 654 13.03 1.20 -26.71
C LEU A 654 11.56 1.17 -27.15
N PHE A 655 10.71 0.46 -26.42
CA PHE A 655 9.28 0.36 -26.67
C PHE A 655 8.51 1.19 -25.65
N ILE A 656 7.80 2.21 -26.13
CA ILE A 656 7.00 3.12 -25.30
C ILE A 656 5.52 2.74 -25.48
N ASP A 657 4.94 2.12 -24.46
CA ASP A 657 3.53 1.74 -24.46
C ASP A 657 2.62 2.93 -24.08
N GLU A 658 1.46 3.01 -24.72
CA GLU A 658 0.51 4.12 -24.65
C GLU A 658 1.18 5.51 -24.74
N ALA A 659 2.06 5.68 -25.73
CA ALA A 659 2.92 6.85 -25.88
C ALA A 659 2.15 8.18 -26.01
N TYR A 660 0.91 8.16 -26.52
CA TYR A 660 0.04 9.34 -26.62
C TYR A 660 -0.25 9.98 -25.26
N THR A 661 -0.14 9.21 -24.17
CA THR A 661 -0.35 9.74 -22.81
C THR A 661 0.69 10.80 -22.45
N LEU A 662 1.86 10.83 -23.10
CA LEU A 662 2.87 11.88 -22.90
C LEU A 662 2.41 13.26 -23.39
N THR A 663 1.42 13.33 -24.29
CA THR A 663 0.98 14.56 -24.97
C THR A 663 -0.47 14.95 -24.67
N ALA A 664 -1.16 14.26 -23.75
CA ALA A 664 -2.61 14.35 -23.58
C ALA A 664 -3.15 15.49 -22.66
N GLN A 665 -2.30 16.39 -22.13
CA GLN A 665 -2.73 17.48 -21.21
C GLN A 665 -2.48 18.87 -21.82
N GLU A 666 -3.49 19.49 -22.44
CA GLU A 666 -3.45 20.92 -22.83
C GLU A 666 -4.38 21.83 -22.02
N SER A 667 -5.04 21.34 -20.96
CA SER A 667 -6.02 22.14 -20.22
C SER A 667 -5.66 22.25 -18.74
N THR A 668 -5.33 23.48 -18.31
CA THR A 668 -5.11 23.98 -16.93
C THR A 668 -3.68 23.90 -16.36
N GLY A 669 -2.85 24.91 -16.69
CA GLY A 669 -1.95 25.62 -15.76
C GLY A 669 -0.80 24.90 -15.03
N GLY A 670 -0.65 23.58 -15.13
CA GLY A 670 0.44 22.81 -14.50
C GLY A 670 1.69 22.70 -15.40
N HIS A 671 2.88 22.59 -14.79
CA HIS A 671 4.14 22.39 -15.50
C HIS A 671 4.10 21.15 -16.41
N ASP A 672 4.45 21.33 -17.69
CA ASP A 672 4.32 20.36 -18.79
C ASP A 672 5.46 19.31 -18.80
N PHE A 673 5.48 18.42 -17.81
CA PHE A 673 6.51 17.37 -17.69
C PHE A 673 6.43 16.31 -18.80
N GLY A 674 5.26 16.11 -19.42
CA GLY A 674 5.10 15.15 -20.52
C GLY A 674 5.85 15.59 -21.78
N ARG A 675 5.79 16.88 -22.09
CA ARG A 675 6.53 17.47 -23.22
C ARG A 675 8.04 17.48 -23.01
N GLU A 676 8.51 17.70 -21.78
CA GLU A 676 9.93 17.60 -21.44
C GLU A 676 10.51 16.21 -21.74
N ALA A 677 9.74 15.14 -21.47
CA ALA A 677 10.12 13.77 -21.84
C ALA A 677 10.19 13.61 -23.37
N VAL A 678 9.19 14.12 -24.11
CA VAL A 678 9.17 14.07 -25.58
C VAL A 678 10.35 14.79 -26.20
N ASP A 679 10.66 16.00 -25.73
CA ASP A 679 11.78 16.81 -26.26
C ASP A 679 13.13 16.12 -25.99
N THR A 680 13.28 15.52 -24.81
CA THR A 680 14.45 14.72 -24.45
C THR A 680 14.59 13.48 -25.34
N LEU A 681 13.49 12.74 -25.56
CA LEU A 681 13.48 11.59 -26.47
C LEU A 681 13.87 11.98 -27.89
N VAL A 682 13.28 13.04 -28.44
CA VAL A 682 13.57 13.52 -29.81
C VAL A 682 15.05 13.87 -29.97
N LYS A 683 15.67 14.48 -28.96
CA LYS A 683 17.10 14.77 -28.95
C LYS A 683 17.92 13.48 -28.98
N LEU A 684 17.67 12.55 -28.05
CA LEU A 684 18.42 11.31 -27.94
C LEU A 684 18.25 10.40 -29.17
N MET A 685 17.06 10.39 -29.78
CA MET A 685 16.80 9.71 -31.05
C MET A 685 17.67 10.22 -32.20
N GLU A 686 18.04 11.50 -32.21
CA GLU A 686 18.98 12.04 -33.20
C GLU A 686 20.41 11.62 -32.90
N ASP A 687 20.84 11.82 -31.64
CA ASP A 687 22.21 11.59 -31.20
C ASP A 687 22.61 10.10 -31.34
N HIS A 688 21.65 9.19 -31.18
CA HIS A 688 21.87 7.72 -31.19
C HIS A 688 21.10 6.99 -32.29
N ARG A 689 20.77 7.66 -33.41
CA ARG A 689 19.94 7.12 -34.51
C ARG A 689 20.39 5.78 -35.11
N ASP A 690 21.68 5.46 -35.00
CA ASP A 690 22.27 4.24 -35.56
C ASP A 690 22.40 3.10 -34.54
N GLU A 691 22.17 3.38 -33.25
CA GLU A 691 22.39 2.47 -32.13
C GLU A 691 21.11 1.95 -31.46
N VAL A 692 19.98 2.64 -31.64
CA VAL A 692 18.71 2.26 -31.01
C VAL A 692 17.53 2.42 -31.96
N VAL A 693 16.54 1.55 -31.82
CA VAL A 693 15.23 1.69 -32.46
C VAL A 693 14.22 2.09 -31.40
N VAL A 694 13.43 3.13 -31.67
CA VAL A 694 12.34 3.54 -30.78
C VAL A 694 11.02 3.14 -31.42
N ILE A 695 10.18 2.44 -30.67
CA ILE A 695 8.84 2.03 -31.08
C ILE A 695 7.84 2.68 -30.13
N ALA A 696 6.96 3.53 -30.67
CA ALA A 696 5.88 4.13 -29.91
C ALA A 696 4.57 3.39 -30.21
N ALA A 697 3.90 2.89 -29.17
CA ALA A 697 2.69 2.08 -29.31
C ALA A 697 1.46 2.77 -28.69
N GLY A 698 0.29 2.50 -29.27
CA GLY A 698 -1.00 2.96 -28.73
C GLY A 698 -2.15 2.79 -29.72
N TYR A 699 -3.31 3.37 -29.40
CA TYR A 699 -4.48 3.35 -30.26
C TYR A 699 -4.29 4.17 -31.55
N SER A 700 -4.90 3.72 -32.65
CA SER A 700 -4.68 4.30 -33.98
C SER A 700 -4.96 5.79 -34.10
N ASP A 701 -6.05 6.29 -33.51
CA ASP A 701 -6.39 7.72 -33.51
C ASP A 701 -5.45 8.54 -32.62
N ASP A 702 -5.14 8.02 -31.44
CA ASP A 702 -4.30 8.69 -30.46
C ASP A 702 -2.84 8.77 -30.94
N MET A 703 -2.34 7.74 -31.63
CA MET A 703 -1.00 7.73 -32.22
C MET A 703 -0.87 8.68 -33.41
N ARG A 704 -1.95 8.92 -34.17
CA ARG A 704 -1.97 9.98 -35.20
C ARG A 704 -1.81 11.36 -34.57
N ARG A 705 -2.48 11.62 -33.45
CA ARG A 705 -2.35 12.88 -32.69
C ARG A 705 -0.96 13.02 -32.05
N PHE A 706 -0.44 11.95 -31.45
CA PHE A 706 0.90 11.91 -30.87
C PHE A 706 1.98 12.26 -31.90
N ALA A 707 1.95 11.64 -33.09
CA ALA A 707 2.92 11.94 -34.15
C ALA A 707 2.83 13.41 -34.62
N ALA A 708 1.62 13.97 -34.66
CA ALA A 708 1.38 15.36 -35.08
C ALA A 708 1.69 16.40 -33.98
N SER A 709 1.85 15.98 -32.72
CA SER A 709 2.04 16.88 -31.58
C SER A 709 3.37 17.65 -31.59
N ASN A 710 4.41 17.10 -32.24
CA ASN A 710 5.74 17.69 -32.29
C ASN A 710 6.39 17.42 -33.67
N PRO A 711 6.87 18.45 -34.41
CA PRO A 711 7.58 18.26 -35.68
C PRO A 711 8.78 17.31 -35.60
N GLY A 712 9.46 17.26 -34.44
CA GLY A 712 10.55 16.33 -34.16
C GLY A 712 10.11 14.87 -34.15
N LEU A 713 8.92 14.58 -33.61
CA LEU A 713 8.32 13.23 -33.64
C LEU A 713 7.89 12.87 -35.07
N ALA A 714 7.20 13.76 -35.78
CA ALA A 714 6.73 13.52 -37.14
C ALA A 714 7.90 13.21 -38.12
N SER A 715 9.04 13.88 -37.96
CA SER A 715 10.23 13.66 -38.78
C SER A 715 10.97 12.35 -38.46
N ARG A 716 11.00 11.94 -37.18
CA ARG A 716 11.70 10.73 -36.73
C ARG A 716 10.85 9.47 -36.87
N PHE A 717 9.54 9.54 -36.68
CA PHE A 717 8.63 8.41 -36.88
C PHE A 717 8.11 8.38 -38.31
N SER A 718 8.96 7.91 -39.23
CA SER A 718 8.66 7.93 -40.67
C SER A 718 7.62 6.89 -41.13
N ARG A 719 7.25 5.93 -40.26
CA ARG A 719 6.34 4.83 -40.59
C ARG A 719 5.44 4.48 -39.43
N THR A 720 4.20 4.14 -39.78
CA THR A 720 3.19 3.58 -38.88
C THR A 720 2.82 2.19 -39.35
N ILE A 721 2.93 1.21 -38.47
CA ILE A 721 2.50 -0.17 -38.66
C ILE A 721 1.16 -0.34 -37.97
N THR A 722 0.15 -0.69 -38.74
CA THR A 722 -1.22 -0.88 -38.23
C THR A 722 -1.43 -2.33 -37.84
N PHE A 723 -1.88 -2.54 -36.62
CA PHE A 723 -2.32 -3.83 -36.08
C PHE A 723 -3.85 -3.86 -36.12
N ASP A 724 -4.39 -4.75 -36.92
CA ASP A 724 -5.83 -4.99 -37.03
C ASP A 724 -6.27 -6.00 -35.95
N ASP A 725 -7.55 -6.00 -35.59
CA ASP A 725 -8.12 -7.05 -34.72
C ASP A 725 -7.99 -8.43 -35.38
N TYR A 726 -7.74 -9.46 -34.56
CA TYR A 726 -7.72 -10.84 -35.07
C TYR A 726 -9.11 -11.25 -35.53
N THR A 727 -9.20 -11.92 -36.68
CA THR A 727 -10.46 -12.52 -37.12
C THR A 727 -10.85 -13.67 -36.18
N SER A 728 -12.13 -14.07 -36.18
CA SER A 728 -12.58 -15.22 -35.38
C SER A 728 -11.80 -16.49 -35.71
N ASP A 729 -11.50 -16.75 -36.98
CA ASP A 729 -10.67 -17.89 -37.41
C ASP A 729 -9.24 -17.81 -36.87
N GLU A 730 -8.64 -16.61 -36.86
CA GLU A 730 -7.32 -16.39 -36.27
C GLU A 730 -7.35 -16.60 -34.74
N MET A 731 -8.43 -16.20 -34.08
CA MET A 731 -8.63 -16.42 -32.64
C MET A 731 -8.76 -17.91 -32.32
N VAL A 732 -9.53 -18.68 -33.11
CA VAL A 732 -9.62 -20.15 -32.98
C VAL A 732 -8.24 -20.79 -33.18
N THR A 733 -7.48 -20.30 -34.17
CA THR A 733 -6.12 -20.79 -34.43
C THR A 733 -5.18 -20.51 -33.24
N ILE A 734 -5.32 -19.37 -32.57
CA ILE A 734 -4.56 -19.05 -31.34
C ILE A 734 -4.93 -20.03 -30.21
N VAL A 735 -6.23 -20.27 -29.99
CA VAL A 735 -6.71 -21.24 -28.98
C VAL A 735 -6.20 -22.65 -29.29
N GLY A 736 -6.24 -23.08 -30.55
CA GLY A 736 -5.73 -24.39 -30.97
C GLY A 736 -4.24 -24.56 -30.69
N ARG A 737 -3.42 -23.52 -30.93
CA ARG A 737 -1.99 -23.57 -30.59
C ARG A 737 -1.72 -23.59 -29.10
N LEU A 738 -2.51 -22.86 -28.30
CA LEU A 738 -2.44 -22.91 -26.85
C LEU A 738 -2.80 -24.33 -26.35
N ALA A 739 -3.84 -24.93 -26.90
CA ALA A 739 -4.20 -26.32 -26.61
C ALA A 739 -3.03 -27.27 -26.89
N GLU A 740 -2.45 -27.24 -28.10
CA GLU A 740 -1.31 -28.08 -28.46
C GLU A 740 -0.10 -27.89 -27.54
N GLN A 741 0.25 -26.63 -27.23
CA GLN A 741 1.36 -26.29 -26.35
C GLN A 741 1.17 -26.88 -24.94
N HIS A 742 -0.06 -26.90 -24.46
CA HIS A 742 -0.45 -27.44 -23.16
C HIS A 742 -0.88 -28.91 -23.21
N ARG A 743 -0.57 -29.64 -24.31
CA ARG A 743 -0.89 -31.06 -24.54
C ARG A 743 -2.39 -31.38 -24.63
N TYR A 744 -3.23 -30.39 -24.88
CA TYR A 744 -4.65 -30.56 -25.20
C TYR A 744 -4.88 -30.65 -26.71
N ARG A 745 -6.01 -31.23 -27.11
CA ARG A 745 -6.53 -31.29 -28.47
C ARG A 745 -7.97 -30.79 -28.49
N LEU A 746 -8.33 -30.08 -29.56
CA LEU A 746 -9.72 -29.70 -29.80
C LEU A 746 -10.47 -30.91 -30.39
N GLY A 747 -11.47 -31.41 -29.66
CA GLY A 747 -12.32 -32.50 -30.10
C GLY A 747 -13.31 -32.08 -31.20
N PRO A 748 -14.04 -33.04 -31.79
CA PRO A 748 -14.97 -32.78 -32.90
C PRO A 748 -16.01 -31.71 -32.56
N GLY A 749 -16.23 -30.74 -33.46
CA GLY A 749 -17.21 -29.66 -33.27
C GLY A 749 -16.73 -28.46 -32.45
N THR A 750 -15.54 -28.53 -31.84
CA THR A 750 -15.05 -27.52 -30.88
C THR A 750 -14.53 -26.27 -31.59
N ALA A 751 -13.92 -26.45 -32.76
CA ALA A 751 -13.45 -25.33 -33.58
C ALA A 751 -14.63 -24.47 -34.07
N GLU A 752 -15.73 -25.10 -34.49
CA GLU A 752 -16.96 -24.41 -34.90
C GLU A 752 -17.61 -23.67 -33.71
N ALA A 753 -17.59 -24.27 -32.52
CA ALA A 753 -18.08 -23.64 -31.29
C ALA A 753 -17.25 -22.41 -30.92
N LEU A 754 -15.91 -22.49 -31.05
CA LEU A 754 -14.99 -21.37 -30.84
C LEU A 754 -15.23 -20.24 -31.85
N THR A 755 -15.44 -20.56 -33.13
CA THR A 755 -15.75 -19.55 -34.15
C THR A 755 -17.06 -18.83 -33.81
N ALA A 756 -18.13 -19.57 -33.50
CA ALA A 756 -19.41 -18.99 -33.11
C ALA A 756 -19.32 -18.16 -31.81
N HIS A 757 -18.47 -18.58 -30.87
CA HIS A 757 -18.18 -17.82 -29.65
C HIS A 757 -17.51 -16.48 -29.97
N PHE A 758 -16.47 -16.46 -30.79
CA PHE A 758 -15.75 -15.24 -31.15
C PHE A 758 -16.51 -14.31 -32.12
N ASP A 759 -17.43 -14.84 -32.94
CA ASP A 759 -18.30 -14.04 -33.82
C ASP A 759 -19.35 -13.24 -33.05
N ARG A 760 -19.77 -13.73 -31.88
CA ARG A 760 -20.75 -13.05 -31.01
C ARG A 760 -20.13 -11.92 -30.17
N MET A 761 -18.81 -11.85 -30.08
CA MET A 761 -18.13 -10.83 -29.28
C MET A 761 -18.09 -9.48 -30.00
N PRO A 762 -18.56 -8.38 -29.37
CA PRO A 762 -18.45 -7.05 -29.96
C PRO A 762 -16.96 -6.65 -30.08
N ARG A 763 -16.56 -6.24 -31.29
CA ARG A 763 -15.20 -5.78 -31.60
C ARG A 763 -15.10 -4.26 -31.42
N ASP A 764 -15.30 -3.81 -30.18
CA ASP A 764 -15.16 -2.41 -29.81
C ASP A 764 -13.71 -2.03 -29.46
N ARG A 765 -13.48 -0.76 -29.09
CA ARG A 765 -12.15 -0.20 -28.81
C ARG A 765 -11.42 -0.86 -27.62
N THR A 766 -12.13 -1.65 -26.81
CA THR A 766 -11.60 -2.35 -25.62
C THR A 766 -11.39 -3.84 -25.85
N PHE A 767 -11.72 -4.35 -27.05
CA PHE A 767 -11.61 -5.78 -27.36
C PHE A 767 -10.17 -6.31 -27.19
N GLY A 768 -10.02 -7.38 -26.40
CA GLY A 768 -8.74 -7.87 -25.90
C GLY A 768 -7.93 -8.77 -26.84
N ASN A 769 -8.45 -9.13 -28.02
CA ASN A 769 -7.74 -9.90 -29.06
C ASN A 769 -7.05 -11.16 -28.50
N GLY A 770 -5.74 -11.34 -28.69
CA GLY A 770 -5.02 -12.53 -28.20
C GLY A 770 -5.10 -12.73 -26.69
N ARG A 771 -5.39 -11.68 -25.89
CA ARG A 771 -5.70 -11.84 -24.45
C ARG A 771 -7.05 -12.54 -24.27
N THR A 772 -8.06 -12.16 -25.04
CA THR A 772 -9.38 -12.82 -25.06
C THR A 772 -9.26 -14.27 -25.52
N ALA A 773 -8.47 -14.58 -26.56
CA ALA A 773 -8.24 -15.97 -26.99
C ALA A 773 -7.59 -16.82 -25.88
N ARG A 774 -6.59 -16.27 -25.17
CA ARG A 774 -5.95 -16.95 -24.04
C ARG A 774 -6.94 -17.18 -22.90
N GLN A 775 -7.73 -16.16 -22.55
CA GLN A 775 -8.76 -16.28 -21.53
C GLN A 775 -9.79 -17.36 -21.88
N THR A 776 -10.27 -17.40 -23.13
CA THR A 776 -11.19 -18.45 -23.59
C THR A 776 -10.57 -19.84 -23.45
N PHE A 777 -9.29 -20.02 -23.77
CA PHE A 777 -8.60 -21.29 -23.55
C PHE A 777 -8.49 -21.68 -22.07
N GLU A 778 -8.13 -20.73 -21.20
CA GLU A 778 -8.04 -20.96 -19.75
C GLU A 778 -9.42 -21.38 -19.20
N GLU A 779 -10.48 -20.68 -19.59
CA GLU A 779 -11.84 -21.03 -19.20
C GLU A 779 -12.29 -22.39 -19.77
N MET A 780 -11.81 -22.78 -20.97
CA MET A 780 -12.05 -24.12 -21.52
C MET A 780 -11.42 -25.21 -20.67
N VAL A 781 -10.20 -25.01 -20.20
CA VAL A 781 -9.52 -25.96 -19.31
C VAL A 781 -10.25 -26.09 -17.98
N ASP A 782 -10.68 -24.97 -17.40
CA ASP A 782 -11.44 -24.97 -16.13
C ASP A 782 -12.79 -25.71 -16.28
N ARG A 783 -13.51 -25.49 -17.39
CA ARG A 783 -14.79 -26.16 -17.65
C ARG A 783 -14.61 -27.66 -17.94
N GLN A 784 -13.56 -28.03 -18.66
CA GLN A 784 -13.21 -29.44 -18.88
C GLN A 784 -12.90 -30.14 -17.55
N ALA A 785 -12.12 -29.51 -16.67
CA ALA A 785 -11.82 -30.03 -15.34
C ALA A 785 -13.09 -30.24 -14.50
N GLY A 786 -14.01 -29.26 -14.51
CA GLY A 786 -15.32 -29.40 -13.86
C GLY A 786 -16.18 -30.53 -14.44
N ARG A 787 -16.20 -30.68 -15.77
CA ARG A 787 -16.94 -31.74 -16.48
C ARG A 787 -16.40 -33.14 -16.16
N LEU A 788 -15.08 -33.31 -16.15
CA LEU A 788 -14.43 -34.60 -15.89
C LEU A 788 -14.40 -34.97 -14.40
N ALA A 789 -14.39 -33.98 -13.49
CA ALA A 789 -14.44 -34.22 -12.04
C ALA A 789 -15.74 -34.91 -11.56
N ALA A 790 -16.80 -34.90 -12.37
CA ALA A 790 -18.08 -35.55 -12.07
C ALA A 790 -18.16 -37.00 -12.60
N GLN A 791 -17.12 -37.51 -13.28
CA GLN A 791 -17.12 -38.85 -13.88
C GLN A 791 -16.17 -39.80 -13.12
N PRO A 792 -16.64 -41.01 -12.75
CA PRO A 792 -15.86 -41.94 -11.92
C PRO A 792 -14.76 -42.71 -12.68
N ASP A 793 -14.84 -42.81 -14.01
CA ASP A 793 -13.85 -43.44 -14.88
C ASP A 793 -13.58 -42.53 -16.08
N VAL A 794 -12.47 -41.79 -16.06
CA VAL A 794 -12.04 -40.89 -17.15
C VAL A 794 -10.80 -41.48 -17.81
N ASP A 795 -10.83 -41.61 -19.13
CA ASP A 795 -9.66 -42.13 -19.87
C ASP A 795 -8.60 -41.05 -20.16
N GLY A 796 -7.40 -41.49 -20.56
CA GLY A 796 -6.29 -40.57 -20.85
C GLY A 796 -6.49 -39.67 -22.07
N ASP A 797 -7.34 -40.06 -23.02
CA ASP A 797 -7.68 -39.26 -24.21
C ASP A 797 -8.68 -38.15 -23.84
N GLU A 798 -9.64 -38.43 -22.95
CA GLU A 798 -10.61 -37.48 -22.39
C GLU A 798 -9.93 -36.37 -21.60
N LEU A 799 -8.91 -36.70 -20.81
CA LEU A 799 -8.08 -35.71 -20.07
C LEU A 799 -7.37 -34.72 -21.00
N THR A 800 -7.10 -35.12 -22.23
CA THR A 800 -6.40 -34.29 -23.22
C THR A 800 -7.33 -33.68 -24.27
N THR A 801 -8.64 -33.91 -24.20
CA THR A 801 -9.58 -33.45 -25.24
C THR A 801 -10.52 -32.37 -24.71
N LEU A 802 -10.45 -31.18 -25.31
CA LEU A 802 -11.38 -30.08 -25.08
C LEU A 802 -12.54 -30.19 -26.06
N LEU A 803 -13.76 -30.19 -25.54
CA LEU A 803 -15.00 -30.42 -26.29
C LEU A 803 -15.81 -29.13 -26.45
N PRO A 804 -16.83 -29.11 -27.34
CA PRO A 804 -17.64 -27.93 -27.54
C PRO A 804 -18.31 -27.34 -26.28
N PRO A 805 -18.75 -28.15 -25.29
CA PRO A 805 -19.25 -27.62 -24.00
C PRO A 805 -18.23 -26.83 -23.19
N ASP A 806 -16.93 -27.07 -23.42
CA ASP A 806 -15.85 -26.43 -22.66
C ASP A 806 -15.63 -24.97 -23.14
N VAL A 807 -16.00 -24.64 -24.38
CA VAL A 807 -15.88 -23.28 -24.98
C VAL A 807 -16.74 -22.22 -24.27
N GLY A 808 -17.73 -22.67 -23.49
CA GLY A 808 -18.79 -21.84 -22.93
C GLY A 808 -20.11 -22.09 -23.65
N GLU A 809 -21.22 -21.89 -22.95
CA GLU A 809 -22.59 -22.33 -23.29
C GLU A 809 -22.86 -22.52 -24.79
N GLN A 810 -22.75 -23.77 -25.24
CA GLN A 810 -23.55 -24.22 -26.37
C GLN A 810 -24.99 -24.28 -25.88
N HIS A 811 -25.79 -23.30 -26.27
CA HIS A 811 -27.24 -23.37 -26.18
C HIS A 811 -27.71 -24.62 -26.93
N THR A 812 -27.88 -25.75 -26.23
CA THR A 812 -28.84 -26.78 -26.61
C THR A 812 -30.22 -26.16 -26.47
N ALA A 813 -30.68 -25.46 -27.53
CA ALA A 813 -32.02 -24.91 -27.67
C ALA A 813 -32.67 -24.49 -26.33
N GLY A 814 -31.94 -23.65 -25.58
CA GLY A 814 -32.47 -22.77 -24.55
C GLY A 814 -32.62 -21.38 -25.17
N PRO A 815 -33.50 -20.53 -24.63
CA PRO A 815 -34.02 -19.40 -25.39
C PRO A 815 -32.97 -18.25 -25.47
N ASP A 816 -33.19 -17.31 -26.39
CA ASP A 816 -32.27 -16.25 -26.90
C ASP A 816 -31.46 -15.50 -25.80
N PRO A 817 -30.43 -14.67 -26.11
CA PRO A 817 -29.83 -13.69 -25.17
C PRO A 817 -30.82 -12.62 -24.65
N ALA A 818 -32.10 -12.75 -25.02
CA ALA A 818 -33.23 -12.11 -24.37
C ALA A 818 -33.68 -12.82 -23.06
N ASP A 819 -33.10 -13.99 -22.74
CA ASP A 819 -33.51 -14.89 -21.66
C ASP A 819 -32.45 -15.15 -20.57
N ALA A 820 -31.31 -14.42 -20.60
CA ALA A 820 -30.58 -14.24 -19.35
C ALA A 820 -31.56 -13.54 -18.39
N PRO A 821 -31.83 -14.09 -17.17
CA PRO A 821 -32.86 -13.55 -16.33
C PRO A 821 -32.57 -12.08 -16.12
N GLY A 822 -33.46 -11.23 -16.63
CA GLY A 822 -33.27 -9.78 -16.59
C GLY A 822 -33.00 -9.35 -15.15
N PRO A 823 -32.47 -8.14 -14.91
CA PRO A 823 -32.21 -7.68 -13.55
C PRO A 823 -33.41 -7.83 -12.57
N VAL A 824 -34.65 -7.84 -13.10
CA VAL A 824 -35.88 -8.19 -12.37
C VAL A 824 -35.91 -9.66 -11.93
N GLU A 825 -35.60 -10.59 -12.82
CA GLU A 825 -35.60 -12.03 -12.51
C GLU A 825 -34.47 -12.42 -11.57
N ARG A 826 -33.30 -11.77 -11.69
CA ARG A 826 -32.20 -11.91 -10.70
C ARG A 826 -32.59 -11.36 -9.33
N LEU A 827 -33.31 -10.25 -9.28
CA LEU A 827 -33.88 -9.72 -8.03
C LEU A 827 -34.89 -10.71 -7.43
N ARG A 828 -35.78 -11.29 -8.24
CA ARG A 828 -36.74 -12.32 -7.81
C ARG A 828 -36.05 -13.58 -7.26
N GLY A 829 -34.93 -13.97 -7.86
CA GLY A 829 -34.12 -15.12 -7.47
C GLY A 829 -33.34 -14.96 -6.16
N MET A 830 -33.23 -13.75 -5.60
CA MET A 830 -32.58 -13.57 -4.29
C MET A 830 -33.40 -14.24 -3.18
N THR A 831 -32.76 -14.98 -2.28
CA THR A 831 -33.45 -15.59 -1.13
C THR A 831 -34.07 -14.50 -0.24
N GLY A 832 -35.34 -14.67 0.12
CA GLY A 832 -36.09 -13.73 0.97
C GLY A 832 -36.36 -12.35 0.37
N LEU A 833 -36.34 -11.31 1.20
CA LEU A 833 -36.48 -9.90 0.80
C LEU A 833 -37.79 -9.55 0.05
N GLN A 834 -38.90 -10.24 0.33
CA GLN A 834 -40.14 -10.04 -0.43
C GLN A 834 -40.61 -8.58 -0.46
N GLY A 835 -40.58 -7.88 0.69
CA GLY A 835 -40.96 -6.46 0.76
C GLY A 835 -40.05 -5.54 -0.07
N VAL A 836 -38.77 -5.89 -0.23
CA VAL A 836 -37.83 -5.14 -1.09
C VAL A 836 -38.11 -5.41 -2.55
N LYS A 837 -38.35 -6.68 -2.91
CA LYS A 837 -38.69 -7.09 -4.29
C LYS A 837 -39.94 -6.36 -4.77
N ASP A 838 -41.00 -6.39 -3.97
CA ASP A 838 -42.27 -5.73 -4.27
C ASP A 838 -42.06 -4.21 -4.44
N ALA A 839 -41.32 -3.56 -3.52
CA ALA A 839 -41.06 -2.13 -3.58
C ALA A 839 -40.23 -1.69 -4.80
N VAL A 840 -39.22 -2.47 -5.18
CA VAL A 840 -38.40 -2.19 -6.37
C VAL A 840 -39.19 -2.43 -7.65
N GLU A 841 -39.98 -3.50 -7.72
CA GLU A 841 -40.86 -3.78 -8.86
C GLU A 841 -41.91 -2.68 -9.06
N ASP A 842 -42.57 -2.23 -7.99
CA ASP A 842 -43.52 -1.11 -8.03
C ASP A 842 -42.88 0.18 -8.55
N LEU A 843 -41.64 0.46 -8.14
CA LEU A 843 -40.89 1.62 -8.60
C LEU A 843 -40.52 1.51 -10.08
N VAL A 844 -40.04 0.34 -10.52
CA VAL A 844 -39.77 0.04 -11.93
C VAL A 844 -41.03 0.23 -12.78
N ASN A 845 -42.16 -0.32 -12.34
CA ASN A 845 -43.45 -0.19 -13.02
C ASN A 845 -43.87 1.29 -13.15
N LEU A 846 -43.70 2.08 -12.09
CA LEU A 846 -44.02 3.50 -12.11
C LEU A 846 -43.11 4.29 -13.07
N LEU A 847 -41.81 4.01 -13.07
CA LEU A 847 -40.83 4.66 -13.95
C LEU A 847 -41.07 4.31 -15.43
N ALA A 848 -41.37 3.04 -15.71
CA ALA A 848 -41.75 2.58 -17.04
C ALA A 848 -43.03 3.28 -17.54
N ALA A 849 -44.07 3.36 -16.69
CA ALA A 849 -45.31 4.06 -17.01
C ALA A 849 -45.10 5.56 -17.26
N ALA A 850 -44.26 6.23 -16.45
CA ALA A 850 -43.93 7.64 -16.64
C ALA A 850 -43.19 7.88 -17.96
N ARG A 851 -42.27 6.99 -18.35
CA ARG A 851 -41.57 7.04 -19.64
C ARG A 851 -42.55 6.88 -20.81
N MET A 852 -43.46 5.91 -20.74
CA MET A 852 -44.49 5.70 -21.77
C MET A 852 -45.37 6.94 -21.96
N ARG A 853 -45.76 7.61 -20.86
CA ARG A 853 -46.52 8.87 -20.91
C ARG A 853 -45.73 10.01 -21.57
N ARG A 854 -44.44 10.19 -21.22
CA ARG A 854 -43.57 11.20 -21.85
C ARG A 854 -43.38 10.94 -23.34
N ALA A 855 -43.15 9.68 -23.73
CA ALA A 855 -43.01 9.29 -25.13
C ALA A 855 -44.30 9.54 -25.94
N ALA A 856 -45.47 9.44 -25.29
CA ALA A 856 -46.77 9.79 -25.87
C ALA A 856 -47.10 11.29 -25.81
N GLY A 857 -46.18 12.16 -25.34
CA GLY A 857 -46.41 13.60 -25.20
C GLY A 857 -47.42 13.98 -24.11
N LEU A 858 -47.81 13.04 -23.24
CA LEU A 858 -48.73 13.28 -22.13
C LEU A 858 -47.99 13.80 -20.89
N PRO A 859 -48.62 14.65 -20.06
CA PRO A 859 -48.05 15.04 -18.79
C PRO A 859 -47.75 13.81 -17.92
N ALA A 860 -46.48 13.64 -17.55
CA ALA A 860 -46.02 12.63 -16.62
C ALA A 860 -45.54 13.33 -15.34
N MET A 861 -45.87 12.77 -14.18
CA MET A 861 -45.34 13.27 -12.91
C MET A 861 -43.80 13.20 -12.92
N SER A 862 -43.15 14.20 -12.33
CA SER A 862 -41.73 14.12 -12.00
C SER A 862 -41.56 13.13 -10.86
N ILE A 863 -40.69 12.13 -11.03
CA ILE A 863 -40.38 11.14 -10.01
C ILE A 863 -38.92 11.38 -9.64
N ASP A 864 -38.65 11.62 -8.36
CA ASP A 864 -37.28 11.68 -7.85
C ASP A 864 -36.74 10.27 -7.75
N ASN A 865 -35.59 10.02 -8.38
CA ASN A 865 -35.02 8.68 -8.51
C ASN A 865 -34.16 8.29 -7.30
N HIS A 866 -33.98 9.19 -6.32
CA HIS A 866 -33.12 8.98 -5.16
C HIS A 866 -33.84 8.20 -4.05
N LEU A 867 -33.14 7.21 -3.47
CA LEU A 867 -33.74 6.23 -2.55
C LEU A 867 -33.01 6.18 -1.22
N VAL A 868 -33.74 5.79 -0.17
CA VAL A 868 -33.15 5.44 1.13
C VAL A 868 -33.28 3.95 1.37
N PHE A 869 -32.17 3.28 1.67
CA PHE A 869 -32.15 1.86 2.03
C PHE A 869 -31.97 1.73 3.53
N ALA A 870 -33.03 1.31 4.24
CA ALA A 870 -33.09 1.29 5.69
C ALA A 870 -33.18 -0.16 6.21
N GLY A 871 -32.22 -0.62 7.00
CA GLY A 871 -32.33 -1.93 7.67
C GLY A 871 -31.03 -2.45 8.28
N PRO A 872 -31.08 -3.57 9.03
CA PRO A 872 -29.93 -4.17 9.70
C PRO A 872 -28.77 -4.53 8.77
N PRO A 873 -27.53 -4.68 9.27
CA PRO A 873 -26.37 -4.97 8.41
C PRO A 873 -26.49 -6.37 7.78
N GLY A 874 -25.91 -6.56 6.59
CA GLY A 874 -25.88 -7.87 5.92
C GLY A 874 -27.22 -8.35 5.33
N THR A 875 -28.18 -7.46 5.11
CA THR A 875 -29.48 -7.74 4.46
C THR A 875 -29.48 -7.58 2.93
N GLY A 876 -28.31 -7.31 2.31
CA GLY A 876 -28.19 -7.25 0.84
C GLY A 876 -28.40 -5.87 0.20
N LYS A 877 -28.38 -4.78 0.96
CA LYS A 877 -28.55 -3.39 0.48
C LYS A 877 -27.68 -3.05 -0.74
N THR A 878 -26.37 -3.26 -0.65
CA THR A 878 -25.43 -2.97 -1.76
C THR A 878 -25.70 -3.84 -3.00
N THR A 879 -26.09 -5.11 -2.80
CA THR A 879 -26.45 -6.02 -3.89
C THR A 879 -27.69 -5.54 -4.64
N VAL A 880 -28.74 -5.14 -3.91
CA VAL A 880 -29.97 -4.60 -4.51
C VAL A 880 -29.70 -3.25 -5.20
N ALA A 881 -28.83 -2.40 -4.65
CA ALA A 881 -28.45 -1.13 -5.28
C ALA A 881 -27.79 -1.34 -6.66
N ARG A 882 -26.94 -2.37 -6.79
CA ARG A 882 -26.32 -2.75 -8.07
C ARG A 882 -27.37 -3.18 -9.10
N LEU A 883 -28.26 -4.11 -8.71
CA LEU A 883 -29.36 -4.57 -9.58
C LEU A 883 -30.29 -3.43 -9.98
N TYR A 884 -30.54 -2.48 -9.08
CA TYR A 884 -31.34 -1.30 -9.37
C TYR A 884 -30.69 -0.39 -10.43
N GLY A 885 -29.37 -0.20 -10.40
CA GLY A 885 -28.62 0.52 -11.44
C GLY A 885 -28.72 -0.16 -12.81
N GLU A 886 -28.61 -1.49 -12.84
CA GLU A 886 -28.80 -2.31 -14.05
C GLU A 886 -30.24 -2.17 -14.60
N LEU A 887 -31.26 -2.22 -13.73
CA LEU A 887 -32.68 -2.01 -14.07
C LEU A 887 -32.93 -0.64 -14.70
N LEU A 888 -32.38 0.43 -14.12
CA LEU A 888 -32.54 1.77 -14.66
C LEU A 888 -31.86 1.94 -16.03
N THR A 889 -30.77 1.22 -16.25
CA THR A 889 -30.06 1.20 -17.55
C THR A 889 -30.86 0.44 -18.61
N SER A 890 -31.45 -0.71 -18.26
CA SER A 890 -32.34 -1.43 -19.18
C SER A 890 -33.60 -0.61 -19.51
N LEU A 891 -34.06 0.21 -18.57
CA LEU A 891 -35.12 1.20 -18.78
C LEU A 891 -34.64 2.50 -19.43
N GLY A 892 -33.40 2.60 -19.89
CA GLY A 892 -32.82 3.75 -20.58
C GLY A 892 -32.83 5.06 -19.79
N LEU A 893 -32.91 4.98 -18.46
CA LEU A 893 -32.87 6.13 -17.54
C LEU A 893 -31.44 6.45 -17.12
N LEU A 894 -30.57 5.44 -17.05
CA LEU A 894 -29.14 5.62 -16.83
C LEU A 894 -28.36 5.12 -18.05
N ARG A 895 -27.16 5.69 -18.26
CA ARG A 895 -26.31 5.37 -19.42
C ARG A 895 -25.53 4.07 -19.25
N THR A 896 -25.09 3.77 -18.03
CA THR A 896 -24.17 2.65 -17.73
C THR A 896 -24.59 1.80 -16.54
N GLY A 897 -25.33 2.36 -15.58
CA GLY A 897 -25.84 1.60 -14.42
C GLY A 897 -24.77 1.22 -13.40
N GLN A 898 -23.55 1.74 -13.54
CA GLN A 898 -22.43 1.47 -12.63
C GLN A 898 -22.77 1.86 -11.19
N LEU A 899 -22.30 1.09 -10.21
CA LEU A 899 -22.45 1.38 -8.78
C LEU A 899 -21.14 1.91 -8.22
N ILE A 900 -21.16 3.15 -7.69
CA ILE A 900 -20.06 3.74 -6.94
C ILE A 900 -20.46 3.79 -5.47
N GLU A 901 -19.75 3.02 -4.64
CA GLU A 901 -19.96 2.94 -3.19
C GLU A 901 -18.98 3.86 -2.46
N VAL A 902 -19.50 4.65 -1.50
CA VAL A 902 -18.73 5.58 -0.67
C VAL A 902 -19.26 5.60 0.76
N ALA A 903 -18.41 5.93 1.72
CA ALA A 903 -18.77 6.18 3.12
C ALA A 903 -18.42 7.61 3.53
N ARG A 904 -18.77 8.03 4.75
CA ARG A 904 -18.44 9.37 5.29
C ARG A 904 -16.96 9.74 5.12
N ALA A 905 -16.05 8.79 5.33
CA ALA A 905 -14.60 9.03 5.22
C ALA A 905 -14.15 9.40 3.79
N ASP A 906 -14.92 9.01 2.77
CA ASP A 906 -14.58 9.25 1.36
C ASP A 906 -15.08 10.61 0.86
N ILE A 907 -16.15 11.15 1.47
CA ILE A 907 -16.82 12.36 0.99
C ILE A 907 -16.73 13.55 1.95
N VAL A 908 -16.41 13.33 3.23
CA VAL A 908 -16.23 14.40 4.22
C VAL A 908 -14.75 14.68 4.45
N GLY A 909 -14.33 15.91 4.15
CA GLY A 909 -12.95 16.36 4.34
C GLY A 909 -12.61 16.61 5.80
N ARG A 910 -11.31 16.61 6.13
CA ARG A 910 -10.81 16.96 7.47
C ARG A 910 -10.55 18.47 7.64
N TYR A 911 -10.80 19.26 6.58
CA TYR A 911 -10.48 20.69 6.46
C TYR A 911 -11.61 21.44 5.72
N ILE A 912 -11.75 22.74 6.01
CA ILE A 912 -12.70 23.66 5.36
C ILE A 912 -12.48 23.69 3.84
N GLY A 913 -13.53 23.44 3.06
CA GLY A 913 -13.52 23.48 1.58
C GLY A 913 -13.08 22.20 0.89
N GLN A 914 -12.55 21.20 1.61
CA GLN A 914 -12.19 19.90 1.03
C GLN A 914 -13.43 19.00 0.84
N THR A 915 -14.40 19.12 1.72
CA THR A 915 -15.61 18.29 1.73
C THR A 915 -16.45 18.44 0.46
N ALA A 916 -16.66 19.68 0.01
CA ALA A 916 -17.37 19.93 -1.24
C ALA A 916 -16.65 19.28 -2.44
N GLN A 917 -15.31 19.34 -2.49
CA GLN A 917 -14.54 18.73 -3.56
C GLN A 917 -14.65 17.20 -3.57
N LEU A 918 -14.46 16.54 -2.41
CA LEU A 918 -14.55 15.09 -2.30
C LEU A 918 -15.96 14.57 -2.63
N THR A 919 -16.99 15.29 -2.16
CA THR A 919 -18.38 14.98 -2.51
C THR A 919 -18.63 15.13 -4.01
N GLN A 920 -18.09 16.16 -4.65
CA GLN A 920 -18.17 16.37 -6.10
C GLN A 920 -17.47 15.24 -6.87
N GLU A 921 -16.24 14.86 -6.49
CA GLU A 921 -15.47 13.81 -7.16
C GLU A 921 -16.17 12.45 -7.08
N ALA A 922 -16.73 12.12 -5.90
CA ALA A 922 -17.53 10.92 -5.72
C ALA A 922 -18.77 10.91 -6.62
N PHE A 923 -19.47 12.04 -6.71
CA PHE A 923 -20.65 12.20 -7.56
C PHE A 923 -20.31 12.11 -9.06
N GLU A 924 -19.23 12.76 -9.49
CA GLU A 924 -18.78 12.73 -10.89
C GLU A 924 -18.37 11.31 -11.33
N ARG A 925 -17.71 10.55 -10.45
CA ARG A 925 -17.43 9.12 -10.69
C ARG A 925 -18.69 8.30 -10.91
N ALA A 926 -19.81 8.68 -10.29
CA ALA A 926 -21.09 7.98 -10.40
C ALA A 926 -21.94 8.43 -11.60
N ARG A 927 -21.47 9.36 -12.44
CA ARG A 927 -22.21 9.82 -13.63
C ARG A 927 -22.63 8.68 -14.54
N GLY A 928 -23.89 8.72 -14.97
CA GLY A 928 -24.55 7.66 -15.76
C GLY A 928 -24.86 6.39 -14.97
N GLY A 929 -24.80 6.44 -13.63
CA GLY A 929 -24.92 5.30 -12.71
C GLY A 929 -25.55 5.66 -11.35
N VAL A 930 -25.20 4.87 -10.32
CA VAL A 930 -25.71 4.96 -8.96
C VAL A 930 -24.59 5.35 -8.00
N LEU A 931 -24.79 6.40 -7.20
CA LEU A 931 -23.95 6.76 -6.06
C LEU A 931 -24.57 6.18 -4.78
N PHE A 932 -23.94 5.18 -4.19
CA PHE A 932 -24.39 4.52 -2.96
C PHE A 932 -23.58 5.02 -1.77
N ILE A 933 -24.24 5.66 -0.80
CA ILE A 933 -23.63 6.20 0.41
C ILE A 933 -23.96 5.28 1.57
N ASP A 934 -22.99 4.50 2.03
CA ASP A 934 -23.16 3.62 3.19
C ASP A 934 -23.05 4.40 4.50
N GLU A 935 -23.85 3.98 5.48
CA GLU A 935 -24.02 4.65 6.78
C GLU A 935 -24.22 6.17 6.68
N ALA A 936 -25.09 6.60 5.77
CA ALA A 936 -25.31 8.02 5.42
C ALA A 936 -25.72 8.88 6.62
N TYR A 937 -26.35 8.30 7.65
CA TYR A 937 -26.72 8.99 8.89
C TYR A 937 -25.51 9.56 9.66
N THR A 938 -24.32 9.04 9.43
CA THR A 938 -23.09 9.57 10.00
C THR A 938 -22.75 10.96 9.47
N LEU A 939 -23.32 11.39 8.33
CA LEU A 939 -23.10 12.73 7.78
C LEU A 939 -23.74 13.84 8.64
N THR A 940 -24.82 13.54 9.39
CA THR A 940 -25.62 14.55 10.11
C THR A 940 -25.59 14.37 11.64
N SER A 941 -24.59 13.69 12.20
CA SER A 941 -24.53 13.42 13.65
C SER A 941 -24.50 14.73 14.47
N ALA A 942 -25.46 14.88 15.38
CA ALA A 942 -25.65 16.11 16.15
C ALA A 942 -24.70 16.19 17.36
N GLY A 943 -23.83 17.22 17.37
CA GLY A 943 -23.09 17.66 18.57
C GLY A 943 -21.59 17.88 18.35
N GLY A 944 -21.18 19.11 18.03
CA GLY A 944 -19.79 19.59 18.05
C GLY A 944 -19.33 20.26 16.74
N ALA A 945 -18.21 21.00 16.77
CA ALA A 945 -17.63 21.71 15.61
C ALA A 945 -17.26 20.80 14.40
N ILE A 946 -17.33 19.48 14.56
CA ILE A 946 -17.15 18.45 13.52
C ILE A 946 -18.44 18.23 12.70
N ALA A 947 -19.59 18.75 13.16
CA ALA A 947 -20.86 18.68 12.46
C ALA A 947 -20.88 19.53 11.17
N ASP A 948 -20.12 20.63 11.12
CA ASP A 948 -20.13 21.59 10.01
C ASP A 948 -19.65 20.96 8.68
N PHE A 949 -18.65 20.07 8.72
CA PHE A 949 -18.16 19.39 7.51
C PHE A 949 -19.14 18.35 6.99
N GLY A 950 -19.82 17.63 7.89
CA GLY A 950 -20.85 16.67 7.48
C GLY A 950 -22.03 17.37 6.80
N GLN A 951 -22.40 18.55 7.31
CA GLN A 951 -23.43 19.38 6.69
C GLN A 951 -23.00 19.94 5.33
N GLU A 952 -21.74 20.35 5.18
CA GLU A 952 -21.17 20.80 3.89
C GLU A 952 -21.27 19.70 2.81
N ALA A 953 -21.04 18.43 3.17
CA ALA A 953 -21.20 17.30 2.25
C ALA A 953 -22.66 17.13 1.84
N VAL A 954 -23.59 17.19 2.79
CA VAL A 954 -25.03 17.10 2.54
C VAL A 954 -25.49 18.23 1.61
N ASP A 955 -25.07 19.46 1.87
CA ASP A 955 -25.48 20.63 1.07
C ASP A 955 -24.93 20.54 -0.37
N THR A 956 -23.67 20.09 -0.52
CA THR A 956 -23.05 19.85 -1.83
C THR A 956 -23.78 18.73 -2.58
N LEU A 957 -24.09 17.63 -1.90
CA LEU A 957 -24.80 16.50 -2.47
C LEU A 957 -26.21 16.90 -2.94
N LEU A 958 -26.96 17.65 -2.12
CA LEU A 958 -28.31 18.15 -2.47
C LEU A 958 -28.29 19.03 -3.72
N LYS A 959 -27.26 19.87 -3.87
CA LYS A 959 -27.07 20.69 -5.08
C LYS A 959 -26.81 19.83 -6.31
N LEU A 960 -25.92 18.83 -6.20
CA LEU A 960 -25.58 17.95 -7.32
C LEU A 960 -26.74 17.03 -7.73
N MET A 961 -27.52 16.56 -6.77
CA MET A 961 -28.76 15.83 -7.00
C MET A 961 -29.77 16.66 -7.82
N GLU A 962 -29.84 17.96 -7.58
CA GLU A 962 -30.70 18.86 -8.36
C GLU A 962 -30.16 19.05 -9.79
N ASP A 963 -28.87 19.38 -9.91
CA ASP A 963 -28.23 19.73 -11.19
C ASP A 963 -28.14 18.52 -12.15
N HIS A 964 -28.12 17.28 -11.60
CA HIS A 964 -27.87 16.04 -12.34
C HIS A 964 -28.91 14.94 -12.09
N ARG A 965 -30.16 15.31 -11.78
CA ARG A 965 -31.27 14.38 -11.44
C ARG A 965 -31.58 13.28 -12.47
N ASP A 966 -31.22 13.51 -13.73
CA ASP A 966 -31.48 12.60 -14.86
C ASP A 966 -30.24 11.77 -15.26
N ASP A 967 -29.06 11.99 -14.62
CA ASP A 967 -27.81 11.31 -14.97
C ASP A 967 -27.20 10.50 -13.79
N VAL A 968 -27.61 10.77 -12.55
CA VAL A 968 -27.12 10.06 -11.35
C VAL A 968 -28.26 9.73 -10.40
N VAL A 969 -28.27 8.49 -9.89
CA VAL A 969 -29.15 8.10 -8.79
C VAL A 969 -28.37 7.95 -7.49
N VAL A 970 -28.67 8.79 -6.51
CA VAL A 970 -28.14 8.67 -5.14
C VAL A 970 -28.99 7.72 -4.30
N ILE A 971 -28.35 6.73 -3.65
CA ILE A 971 -28.95 5.84 -2.66
C ILE A 971 -28.24 6.05 -1.32
N ALA A 972 -28.97 6.47 -0.29
CA ALA A 972 -28.46 6.63 1.06
C ALA A 972 -28.84 5.40 1.91
N ALA A 973 -27.86 4.70 2.47
CA ALA A 973 -28.07 3.46 3.22
C ALA A 973 -27.73 3.59 4.71
N GLY A 974 -28.43 2.85 5.57
CA GLY A 974 -28.13 2.79 6.99
C GLY A 974 -29.19 2.05 7.82
N TYR A 975 -29.07 2.16 9.14
CA TYR A 975 -30.01 1.57 10.08
C TYR A 975 -31.35 2.34 10.13
N SER A 976 -32.46 1.63 10.31
CA SER A 976 -33.81 2.18 10.14
C SER A 976 -34.12 3.38 11.06
N THR A 977 -33.67 3.35 12.32
CA THR A 977 -33.92 4.46 13.26
C THR A 977 -33.05 5.68 12.93
N GLN A 978 -31.79 5.45 12.60
CA GLN A 978 -30.80 6.47 12.27
C GLN A 978 -31.12 7.15 10.92
N MET A 979 -31.61 6.39 9.93
CA MET A 979 -32.01 6.96 8.64
C MET A 979 -33.27 7.84 8.76
N ARG A 980 -34.21 7.52 9.66
CA ARG A 980 -35.32 8.43 9.98
C ARG A 980 -34.83 9.75 10.59
N GLN A 981 -33.83 9.70 11.46
CA GLN A 981 -33.22 10.90 12.04
C GLN A 981 -32.43 11.70 10.98
N PHE A 982 -31.69 11.03 10.10
CA PHE A 982 -30.97 11.63 8.98
C PHE A 982 -31.91 12.41 8.06
N LEU A 983 -33.04 11.82 7.65
CA LEU A 983 -34.03 12.51 6.81
C LEU A 983 -34.70 13.68 7.54
N ALA A 984 -34.93 13.56 8.85
CA ALA A 984 -35.50 14.63 9.67
C ALA A 984 -34.52 15.79 9.93
N SER A 985 -33.22 15.59 9.72
CA SER A 985 -32.19 16.58 10.01
C SER A 985 -32.19 17.77 9.02
N ASN A 986 -32.63 17.55 7.77
CA ASN A 986 -32.66 18.59 6.75
C ASN A 986 -33.89 18.41 5.83
N PRO A 987 -34.78 19.42 5.71
CA PRO A 987 -35.95 19.35 4.84
C PRO A 987 -35.63 19.04 3.37
N GLY A 988 -34.45 19.44 2.88
CA GLY A 988 -33.97 19.15 1.52
C GLY A 988 -33.64 17.68 1.28
N LEU A 989 -33.23 16.94 2.32
CA LEU A 989 -33.07 15.49 2.27
C LEU A 989 -34.43 14.81 2.19
N ALA A 990 -35.37 15.18 3.06
CA ALA A 990 -36.74 14.63 3.06
C ALA A 990 -37.48 14.89 1.74
N SER A 991 -37.23 16.01 1.07
CA SER A 991 -37.86 16.32 -0.22
C SER A 991 -37.27 15.51 -1.39
N ARG A 992 -35.94 15.29 -1.41
CA ARG A 992 -35.25 14.61 -2.53
C ARG A 992 -35.21 13.10 -2.38
N PHE A 993 -35.19 12.59 -1.15
CA PHE A 993 -35.31 11.16 -0.84
C PHE A 993 -36.77 10.81 -0.53
N SER A 994 -37.60 10.82 -1.57
CA SER A 994 -39.06 10.66 -1.43
C SER A 994 -39.50 9.23 -1.05
N ARG A 995 -38.60 8.24 -1.14
CA ARG A 995 -38.90 6.81 -0.89
C ARG A 995 -37.85 6.15 -0.03
N THR A 996 -38.33 5.36 0.92
CA THR A 996 -37.51 4.48 1.76
C THR A 996 -37.88 3.03 1.48
N ILE A 997 -36.88 2.21 1.15
CA ILE A 997 -37.00 0.76 1.01
C ILE A 997 -36.47 0.13 2.30
N THR A 998 -37.33 -0.61 2.99
CA THR A 998 -37.01 -1.28 4.26
C THR A 998 -36.47 -2.68 3.99
N PHE A 999 -35.31 -2.99 4.56
CA PHE A 999 -34.66 -4.30 4.52
C PHE A 999 -34.81 -4.98 5.87
N ASP A 1000 -35.72 -5.94 5.97
CA ASP A 1000 -35.90 -6.73 7.18
C ASP A 1000 -34.78 -7.76 7.36
N SER A 1001 -34.60 -8.23 8.59
CA SER A 1001 -33.70 -9.36 8.84
C SER A 1001 -34.28 -10.63 8.21
N TYR A 1002 -33.41 -11.47 7.67
CA TYR A 1002 -33.82 -12.77 7.12
C TYR A 1002 -34.45 -13.63 8.20
N SER A 1003 -35.47 -14.41 7.87
CA SER A 1003 -35.98 -15.48 8.73
C SER A 1003 -34.93 -16.59 8.94
N ASP A 1004 -35.20 -17.50 9.86
CA ASP A 1004 -34.31 -18.64 10.12
C ASP A 1004 -34.19 -19.52 8.87
N ASP A 1005 -35.31 -19.79 8.20
CA ASP A 1005 -35.35 -20.60 6.97
C ASP A 1005 -34.61 -19.93 5.82
N GLU A 1006 -34.69 -18.61 5.70
CA GLU A 1006 -33.93 -17.85 4.70
C GLU A 1006 -32.42 -17.85 5.00
N LEU A 1007 -32.00 -17.79 6.27
CA LEU A 1007 -30.58 -17.90 6.62
C LEU A 1007 -30.05 -19.32 6.35
N VAL A 1008 -30.82 -20.36 6.63
CA VAL A 1008 -30.47 -21.74 6.27
C VAL A 1008 -30.29 -21.86 4.76
N ALA A 1009 -31.25 -21.36 3.98
CA ALA A 1009 -31.15 -21.38 2.52
C ALA A 1009 -29.92 -20.60 1.99
N ILE A 1010 -29.54 -19.50 2.65
CA ILE A 1010 -28.31 -18.76 2.31
C ILE A 1010 -27.06 -19.61 2.59
N VAL A 1011 -27.01 -20.34 3.71
CA VAL A 1011 -25.89 -21.25 4.02
C VAL A 1011 -25.82 -22.39 3.01
N GLU A 1012 -26.96 -23.02 2.68
CA GLU A 1012 -27.02 -24.12 1.70
C GLU A 1012 -26.59 -23.66 0.30
N GLN A 1013 -27.07 -22.50 -0.16
CA GLN A 1013 -26.68 -21.94 -1.46
C GLN A 1013 -25.19 -21.58 -1.50
N ALA A 1014 -24.65 -21.01 -0.42
CA ALA A 1014 -23.23 -20.67 -0.35
C ALA A 1014 -22.34 -21.93 -0.26
N ALA A 1015 -22.77 -22.94 0.50
CA ALA A 1015 -22.08 -24.23 0.58
C ALA A 1015 -22.05 -24.90 -0.79
N ALA A 1016 -23.19 -24.97 -1.49
CA ALA A 1016 -23.28 -25.58 -2.82
C ALA A 1016 -22.42 -24.86 -3.87
N ALA A 1017 -22.33 -23.52 -3.82
CA ALA A 1017 -21.48 -22.75 -4.71
C ALA A 1017 -19.98 -23.04 -4.50
N ASP A 1018 -19.58 -23.35 -3.27
CA ASP A 1018 -18.20 -23.70 -2.89
C ASP A 1018 -17.93 -25.22 -2.98
N GLY A 1019 -18.86 -26.01 -3.51
CA GLY A 1019 -18.72 -27.46 -3.71
C GLY A 1019 -19.00 -28.32 -2.48
N TYR A 1020 -19.64 -27.76 -1.45
CA TYR A 1020 -20.07 -28.46 -0.24
C TYR A 1020 -21.57 -28.78 -0.24
N GLU A 1021 -21.93 -29.87 0.42
CA GLU A 1021 -23.31 -30.30 0.65
C GLU A 1021 -23.60 -30.35 2.14
N CYS A 1022 -24.78 -29.88 2.56
CA CYS A 1022 -25.23 -29.99 3.95
C CYS A 1022 -26.00 -31.31 4.14
N ASP A 1023 -25.55 -32.17 5.07
CA ASP A 1023 -26.34 -33.34 5.49
C ASP A 1023 -27.72 -32.87 6.00
N PRO A 1024 -28.82 -33.60 5.76
CA PRO A 1024 -30.16 -33.20 6.22
C PRO A 1024 -30.24 -32.93 7.74
N ARG A 1025 -29.41 -33.61 8.54
CA ARG A 1025 -29.28 -33.36 9.99
C ARG A 1025 -28.56 -32.05 10.27
N THR A 1026 -27.61 -31.65 9.41
CA THR A 1026 -26.93 -30.35 9.47
C THR A 1026 -27.89 -29.21 9.17
N VAL A 1027 -28.76 -29.37 8.17
CA VAL A 1027 -29.83 -28.41 7.86
C VAL A 1027 -30.77 -28.22 9.05
N SER A 1028 -31.14 -29.33 9.71
CA SER A 1028 -31.96 -29.31 10.94
C SER A 1028 -31.24 -28.58 12.08
N ALA A 1029 -29.95 -28.86 12.29
CA ALA A 1029 -29.13 -28.22 13.32
C ALA A 1029 -28.91 -26.72 13.04
N LEU A 1030 -28.75 -26.32 11.78
CA LEU A 1030 -28.65 -24.92 11.37
C LEU A 1030 -29.94 -24.16 11.70
N ARG A 1031 -31.10 -24.76 11.47
CA ARG A 1031 -32.40 -24.17 11.83
C ARG A 1031 -32.52 -23.95 13.34
N GLU A 1032 -32.14 -24.93 14.15
CA GLU A 1032 -32.12 -24.80 15.62
C GLU A 1032 -31.13 -23.72 16.08
N HIS A 1033 -29.96 -23.64 15.43
CA HIS A 1033 -28.95 -22.62 15.72
C HIS A 1033 -29.47 -21.22 15.43
N PHE A 1034 -30.02 -20.98 14.23
CA PHE A 1034 -30.54 -19.65 13.89
C PHE A 1034 -31.74 -19.24 14.75
N ALA A 1035 -32.61 -20.18 15.12
CA ALA A 1035 -33.72 -19.94 16.05
C ALA A 1035 -33.24 -19.52 17.45
N ALA A 1036 -32.02 -19.94 17.85
CA ALA A 1036 -31.42 -19.59 19.14
C ALA A 1036 -30.65 -18.25 19.12
N VAL A 1037 -30.38 -17.66 17.95
CA VAL A 1037 -29.59 -16.43 17.82
C VAL A 1037 -30.49 -15.18 17.91
N PRO A 1038 -30.26 -14.25 18.86
CA PRO A 1038 -31.06 -13.04 18.96
C PRO A 1038 -30.95 -12.14 17.73
N ARG A 1039 -32.09 -11.78 17.13
CA ARG A 1039 -32.19 -10.88 15.96
C ARG A 1039 -32.25 -9.41 16.40
N THR A 1040 -31.14 -8.87 16.86
CA THR A 1040 -31.00 -7.45 17.23
C THR A 1040 -30.81 -6.55 16.00
N GLU A 1041 -30.94 -5.23 16.14
CA GLU A 1041 -30.78 -4.28 15.01
C GLU A 1041 -29.37 -4.31 14.38
N THR A 1042 -28.37 -4.80 15.10
CA THR A 1042 -26.98 -4.95 14.64
C THR A 1042 -26.67 -6.35 14.10
N PHE A 1043 -27.65 -7.25 14.07
CA PHE A 1043 -27.44 -8.63 13.63
C PHE A 1043 -26.98 -8.71 12.17
N GLY A 1044 -25.86 -9.41 11.93
CA GLY A 1044 -25.15 -9.43 10.64
C GLY A 1044 -25.81 -10.22 9.50
N ASN A 1045 -26.96 -10.87 9.71
CA ASN A 1045 -27.77 -11.50 8.65
C ASN A 1045 -26.94 -12.42 7.72
N ALA A 1046 -26.95 -12.19 6.39
CA ALA A 1046 -26.21 -13.03 5.44
C ALA A 1046 -24.68 -13.03 5.71
N ARG A 1047 -24.13 -11.97 6.31
CA ARG A 1047 -22.73 -11.93 6.75
C ARG A 1047 -22.49 -12.92 7.89
N TYR A 1048 -23.42 -13.02 8.84
CA TYR A 1048 -23.37 -14.00 9.91
C TYR A 1048 -23.49 -15.43 9.37
N ALA A 1049 -24.42 -15.68 8.43
CA ALA A 1049 -24.56 -16.99 7.77
C ALA A 1049 -23.28 -17.43 7.04
N ARG A 1050 -22.62 -16.53 6.29
CA ARG A 1050 -21.34 -16.82 5.63
C ARG A 1050 -20.20 -17.08 6.63
N THR A 1051 -20.15 -16.32 7.72
CA THR A 1051 -19.17 -16.51 8.80
C THR A 1051 -19.37 -17.88 9.47
N LEU A 1052 -20.63 -18.27 9.69
CA LEU A 1052 -20.98 -19.58 10.23
C LEU A 1052 -20.53 -20.71 9.29
N LEU A 1053 -20.78 -20.58 7.98
CA LEU A 1053 -20.31 -21.55 6.97
C LEU A 1053 -18.79 -21.68 6.97
N GLN A 1054 -18.05 -20.57 6.99
CA GLN A 1054 -16.58 -20.61 7.09
C GLN A 1054 -16.07 -21.33 8.34
N ALA A 1055 -16.74 -21.10 9.48
CA ALA A 1055 -16.43 -21.82 10.72
C ALA A 1055 -16.74 -23.32 10.60
N MET A 1056 -17.82 -23.71 9.93
CA MET A 1056 -18.16 -25.11 9.65
C MET A 1056 -17.11 -25.78 8.76
N VAL A 1057 -16.72 -25.14 7.65
CA VAL A 1057 -15.66 -25.66 6.76
C VAL A 1057 -14.33 -25.82 7.50
N THR A 1058 -13.97 -24.85 8.35
CA THR A 1058 -12.75 -24.94 9.16
C THR A 1058 -12.77 -26.12 10.12
N ARG A 1059 -13.92 -26.39 10.76
CA ARG A 1059 -14.09 -27.52 11.68
C ARG A 1059 -14.12 -28.86 10.94
N GLN A 1060 -14.72 -28.91 9.77
CA GLN A 1060 -14.71 -30.07 8.88
C GLN A 1060 -13.27 -30.44 8.48
N ALA A 1061 -12.46 -29.45 8.07
CA ALA A 1061 -11.03 -29.66 7.76
C ALA A 1061 -10.26 -30.23 8.96
N GLY A 1062 -10.48 -29.71 10.16
CA GLY A 1062 -9.89 -30.25 11.39
C GLY A 1062 -10.33 -31.69 11.72
N ARG A 1063 -11.61 -32.01 11.52
CA ARG A 1063 -12.15 -33.37 11.68
C ARG A 1063 -11.53 -34.36 10.70
N LEU A 1064 -11.36 -33.96 9.45
CA LEU A 1064 -10.83 -34.82 8.38
C LEU A 1064 -9.31 -35.02 8.51
N LEU A 1065 -8.55 -34.02 8.99
CA LEU A 1065 -7.11 -34.18 9.28
C LEU A 1065 -6.81 -35.22 10.35
N ALA A 1066 -7.75 -35.48 11.26
CA ALA A 1066 -7.62 -36.52 12.28
C ALA A 1066 -7.85 -37.95 11.76
N ARG A 1067 -8.20 -38.14 10.48
CA ARG A 1067 -8.49 -39.44 9.86
C ARG A 1067 -7.72 -39.61 8.54
N PRO A 1068 -6.72 -40.52 8.46
CA PRO A 1068 -6.04 -40.79 7.19
C PRO A 1068 -6.99 -41.46 6.18
N GLY A 1069 -7.12 -40.91 4.98
CA GLY A 1069 -7.84 -41.53 3.84
C GLY A 1069 -9.30 -41.13 3.67
N ALA A 1070 -9.69 -39.90 3.99
CA ALA A 1070 -11.06 -39.40 3.79
C ALA A 1070 -11.49 -39.47 2.31
N SER A 1071 -12.75 -39.86 2.06
CA SER A 1071 -13.31 -39.98 0.71
C SER A 1071 -13.72 -38.61 0.12
N VAL A 1072 -13.92 -38.55 -1.20
CA VAL A 1072 -14.45 -37.35 -1.88
C VAL A 1072 -15.82 -36.95 -1.33
N ASP A 1073 -16.67 -37.92 -0.99
CA ASP A 1073 -17.98 -37.67 -0.38
C ASP A 1073 -17.84 -37.05 1.02
N GLU A 1074 -16.85 -37.48 1.81
CA GLU A 1074 -16.56 -36.90 3.14
C GLU A 1074 -15.98 -35.49 3.06
N LEU A 1075 -15.25 -35.17 1.97
CA LEU A 1075 -14.74 -33.83 1.70
C LEU A 1075 -15.86 -32.86 1.29
N ARG A 1076 -16.90 -33.34 0.62
CA ARG A 1076 -18.07 -32.54 0.20
C ARG A 1076 -19.08 -32.33 1.33
N LEU A 1077 -19.23 -33.28 2.25
CA LEU A 1077 -20.34 -33.26 3.21
C LEU A 1077 -20.01 -32.50 4.52
N LEU A 1078 -20.85 -31.52 4.85
CA LEU A 1078 -20.89 -30.83 6.15
C LEU A 1078 -21.87 -31.56 7.10
N LEU A 1079 -21.36 -31.96 8.27
CA LEU A 1079 -22.11 -32.71 9.29
C LEU A 1079 -22.50 -31.79 10.47
N PRO A 1080 -23.46 -32.19 11.32
CA PRO A 1080 -23.84 -31.41 12.50
C PRO A 1080 -22.67 -31.08 13.44
N ASP A 1081 -21.67 -31.96 13.52
CA ASP A 1081 -20.47 -31.78 14.37
C ASP A 1081 -19.58 -30.61 13.91
N ASP A 1082 -19.72 -30.19 12.66
CA ASP A 1082 -19.02 -29.04 12.10
C ASP A 1082 -19.65 -27.71 12.54
N LEU A 1083 -20.89 -27.74 13.03
CA LEU A 1083 -21.57 -26.55 13.53
C LEU A 1083 -20.97 -26.12 14.88
N PRO A 1084 -20.43 -24.90 15.02
CA PRO A 1084 -19.87 -24.43 16.28
C PRO A 1084 -20.96 -24.23 17.34
N GLN A 1085 -20.74 -24.75 18.55
CA GLN A 1085 -21.71 -24.68 19.65
C GLN A 1085 -22.05 -23.25 20.10
N ARG A 1086 -21.18 -22.25 19.84
CA ARG A 1086 -21.43 -20.81 19.94
C ARG A 1086 -20.48 -20.04 19.02
N VAL A 1087 -21.02 -19.28 18.07
CA VAL A 1087 -20.26 -18.23 17.38
C VAL A 1087 -20.40 -16.96 18.22
N GLY A 1088 -19.30 -16.42 18.74
CA GLY A 1088 -19.32 -15.12 19.41
C GLY A 1088 -19.93 -14.08 18.47
N VAL A 1089 -21.00 -13.41 18.90
CA VAL A 1089 -21.60 -12.29 18.16
C VAL A 1089 -20.63 -11.12 18.33
N GLY A 1090 -19.72 -10.96 17.36
CA GLY A 1090 -18.81 -9.82 17.24
C GLY A 1090 -19.50 -8.63 16.61
#